data_AF-A0A914BLF6-F1
#
_entry.id   AF-A0A914BLF6-F1
#
_cell.length_a   1.000
_cell.length_b   1.000
_cell.length_c   1.000
_cell.angle_alpha   90.00
_cell.angle_beta   90.00
_cell.angle_gamma   90.00
#
_symmetry.space_group_name_H-M   'P 1'
#
loop_
_entity.id
_entity.type
_entity.pdbx_description
1 polymer ?
#
loop_
_entity_poly.entity_id
_entity_poly.type
_entity_poly.pdbx_seq_one_letter_code
_entity_poly.pdbx_strand_id
1 'polypeptide(L)'
;MQRFAFTVLRALLGLCVLVRGSEAVISLRELSSVYLPYDYASDGAGLFDLDTGASEQSAYDPERSTVYTVGDKYMHVLDFTDVTAPTVLHHARLPSKGNDVEYCGGLVGVALDGQPGTVQLYRRYDRQSGQLQLVANISVGSRPDMLKFTHDCRTIVVANEGEPYEDAGYIVDNEGTVSIIHLDNLDTAVPDAVSLDFKSFNDRADEYVRRGVRWPYRGELGRSANNFSQSLEPEYITINKQDTKAYICLQENNAVAVVDLISETIVDIYPFGFKSWKNYLLDASDKDSGINLESYDIYSIYQPDTIAFMEMGGVEYIVTANEGDDMELQAGNEEWEESQRGNDFVKENQLSDQVPSEVRSALADKEKLGRLQFSTVDGRNPQNTSEFDRLYFYGGRSVSIFRADDFSLVYDSGDEIARRHAGAYPELFNADYLSRDPASDSPTDTFDKRSDNKGTEPEAVELGEINGKRVLFVGNERTCALMVYAFESDSIVPVFQSIHRFGESRGAFSDLYDGRKIGNLDPEDLRFIKASDTPLGKPLLLVTSAIGGTVAMYEVVDSDADTGDSDAHVVLSPISTVYIPYGYSSDDTARYGLGEGASEQSAYDPANAMVYTVGDNFMHVIDISDITRPTIVHYLQLPSSGNDIELCGGLIGVALGGTPGTLNMYSLYDSQSGQVSLVRSIQVGSKPDMLKFTENCRTLLVANEGVSTVESGYIVDHEGSVTILRLDDAGGIVNRTDLDFTSFNTRASEYVERGVRWPYRGELSQSPTNFSQSMEPEYITFSKDETKAYICLQENNAIAVIDLTTNTIVDIYALGDKSWQSLSLDASDKDGGINFASYDIYSLYQPDAIKYVELNGEGYIITANEGDSLDYEVGGNTWEDVQRGKKFVDGNLLSNTVSATLRQALSDDAALGRLQFSTVDGRNAQDPSQFDRLYAFGGRSFSIFSSADMSLVYDSGDDLERKHDLYYPEVFNADCDSDDPDVDTPEDRFDRRSDNKGVECEVLETGEINGKRLLFVGQERTSSVMVYSFPGDSIIPTFESMYRAGGTSKTFTELLNERNLGDLAPEDLRFIPASDNPSGKPLLLVTSTKSGTLSIYEVAEFPNNDPNGGSDAVFSPRIAATLTALSLVISIILH
;
A
#
# COMPACT_ATOMS: atom_id res chain seq x y z
N MET A 1 17.80 18.82 -46.24
CA MET A 1 16.37 18.64 -45.89
C MET A 1 16.00 17.18 -45.73
N GLN A 2 16.13 16.29 -46.73
CA GLN A 2 15.78 14.87 -46.58
C GLN A 2 16.51 14.11 -45.43
N ARG A 3 17.78 14.42 -45.14
CA ARG A 3 18.49 13.82 -43.99
C ARG A 3 18.05 14.36 -42.62
N PHE A 4 17.54 15.59 -42.57
CA PHE A 4 17.01 16.19 -41.33
C PHE A 4 15.59 15.66 -41.04
N ALA A 5 14.78 15.48 -42.09
CA ALA A 5 13.47 14.85 -42.01
C ALA A 5 13.56 13.39 -41.56
N PHE A 6 14.56 12.61 -42.00
CA PHE A 6 14.74 11.22 -41.55
C PHE A 6 15.19 11.09 -40.09
N THR A 7 15.97 12.05 -39.58
CA THR A 7 16.38 12.08 -38.17
C THR A 7 15.23 12.52 -37.26
N VAL A 8 14.44 13.51 -37.68
CA VAL A 8 13.25 13.98 -36.96
C VAL A 8 12.14 12.92 -37.00
N LEU A 9 11.95 12.20 -38.11
CA LEU A 9 10.97 11.11 -38.21
C LEU A 9 11.37 9.90 -37.35
N ARG A 10 12.66 9.60 -37.20
CA ARG A 10 13.14 8.56 -36.26
C ARG A 10 13.02 8.99 -34.79
N ALA A 11 13.22 10.27 -34.48
CA ALA A 11 12.98 10.81 -33.14
C ALA A 11 11.48 10.83 -32.79
N LEU A 12 10.61 11.13 -33.78
CA LEU A 12 9.15 11.09 -33.63
C LEU A 12 8.59 9.66 -33.53
N LEU A 13 9.14 8.70 -34.30
CA LEU A 13 8.82 7.28 -34.14
C LEU A 13 9.35 6.68 -32.84
N GLY A 14 10.41 7.26 -32.26
CA GLY A 14 10.87 6.94 -30.90
C GLY A 14 9.98 7.53 -29.80
N LEU A 15 9.32 8.67 -30.06
CA LEU A 15 8.36 9.27 -29.12
C LEU A 15 6.97 8.62 -29.16
N CYS A 16 6.55 8.05 -30.29
CA CYS A 16 5.24 7.37 -30.41
C CYS A 16 5.18 5.97 -29.76
N VAL A 17 6.26 5.49 -29.14
CA VAL A 17 6.30 4.17 -28.45
C VAL A 17 6.22 4.33 -26.91
N LEU A 18 6.08 5.54 -26.39
CA LEU A 18 5.94 5.82 -24.95
C LEU A 18 4.58 6.45 -24.62
N VAL A 19 3.51 5.83 -25.09
CA VAL A 19 2.18 5.94 -24.45
C VAL A 19 1.92 4.56 -23.86
N ARG A 20 2.50 4.29 -22.70
CA ARG A 20 2.10 3.13 -21.90
C ARG A 20 0.74 3.47 -21.29
N GLY A 21 -0.22 2.56 -21.41
CA GLY A 21 -1.46 2.64 -20.63
C GLY A 21 -1.13 2.62 -19.14
N SER A 22 -2.11 2.91 -18.28
CA SER A 22 -1.99 2.59 -16.85
C SER A 22 -1.50 1.14 -16.74
N GLU A 23 -0.26 0.94 -16.30
CA GLU A 23 0.26 -0.40 -16.11
C GLU A 23 -0.54 -1.06 -14.98
N ALA A 24 -0.93 -2.32 -15.15
CA ALA A 24 -1.40 -3.15 -14.03
C ALA A 24 -0.54 -2.88 -12.80
N VAL A 25 -1.17 -2.90 -11.65
CA VAL A 25 -0.47 -3.11 -10.40
C VAL A 25 -0.65 -4.57 -10.01
N ILE A 26 0.42 -5.36 -10.07
CA ILE A 26 0.46 -6.68 -9.43
C ILE A 26 0.89 -6.47 -7.97
N SER A 27 0.12 -7.01 -7.02
CA SER A 27 0.32 -6.86 -5.58
C SER A 27 0.17 -8.18 -4.83
N LEU A 28 0.52 -8.19 -3.55
CA LEU A 28 0.43 -9.35 -2.66
C LEU A 28 -0.60 -9.09 -1.56
N ARG A 29 -1.43 -10.10 -1.29
CA ARG A 29 -2.33 -10.13 -0.14
C ARG A 29 -2.03 -11.34 0.72
N GLU A 30 -1.63 -11.13 1.98
CA GLU A 30 -1.41 -12.24 2.90
C GLU A 30 -2.71 -12.99 3.17
N LEU A 31 -2.69 -14.30 2.99
CA LEU A 31 -3.81 -15.19 3.29
C LEU A 31 -3.63 -15.87 4.64
N SER A 32 -2.39 -16.28 4.96
CA SER A 32 -2.05 -16.94 6.21
C SER A 32 -0.55 -16.99 6.45
N SER A 33 -0.17 -17.19 7.71
CA SER A 33 1.18 -17.52 8.13
C SER A 33 1.14 -18.61 9.21
N VAL A 34 1.99 -19.63 9.07
CA VAL A 34 2.16 -20.73 10.02
C VAL A 34 3.51 -20.61 10.71
N TYR A 35 3.50 -20.52 12.03
CA TYR A 35 4.71 -20.61 12.85
C TYR A 35 5.04 -22.08 13.10
N LEU A 36 6.29 -22.46 12.91
CA LEU A 36 6.77 -23.83 13.05
C LEU A 36 7.51 -24.04 14.37
N PRO A 37 7.32 -25.19 15.04
CA PRO A 37 8.13 -25.54 16.18
C PRO A 37 9.57 -25.86 15.79
N TYR A 38 10.55 -25.29 16.47
CA TYR A 38 11.96 -25.68 16.30
C TYR A 38 12.27 -27.01 17.01
N ASP A 39 11.50 -27.37 18.04
CA ASP A 39 11.57 -28.67 18.71
C ASP A 39 10.23 -29.05 19.36
N TYR A 40 10.17 -30.25 19.94
CA TYR A 40 8.97 -30.76 20.60
C TYR A 40 9.27 -31.25 22.01
N ALA A 41 8.40 -30.86 22.95
CA ALA A 41 8.43 -31.35 24.32
C ALA A 41 8.07 -32.84 24.40
N SER A 42 8.34 -33.47 25.54
CA SER A 42 8.11 -34.91 25.72
C SER A 42 6.64 -35.35 25.67
N ASP A 43 5.71 -34.41 25.79
CA ASP A 43 4.26 -34.61 25.62
C ASP A 43 3.78 -34.32 24.18
N GLY A 44 4.69 -33.92 23.27
CA GLY A 44 4.40 -33.60 21.88
C GLY A 44 4.00 -32.16 21.62
N ALA A 45 4.03 -31.26 22.62
CA ALA A 45 3.81 -29.84 22.40
C ALA A 45 4.98 -29.21 21.64
N GLY A 46 4.69 -28.39 20.62
CA GLY A 46 5.71 -27.64 19.88
C GLY A 46 6.35 -26.55 20.73
N LEU A 47 7.66 -26.38 20.60
CA LEU A 47 8.45 -25.30 21.16
C LEU A 47 8.77 -24.29 20.05
N PHE A 48 8.49 -23.03 20.31
CA PHE A 48 8.64 -21.92 19.36
C PHE A 48 9.58 -20.89 19.96
N ASP A 49 10.45 -20.33 19.12
CA ASP A 49 11.32 -19.22 19.48
C ASP A 49 11.84 -18.58 18.18
N LEU A 50 12.24 -17.31 18.25
CA LEU A 50 12.89 -16.63 17.14
C LEU A 50 14.29 -17.19 16.91
N ASP A 51 14.78 -17.11 15.67
CA ASP A 51 16.20 -17.37 15.34
C ASP A 51 16.65 -18.78 15.78
N THR A 52 15.81 -19.78 15.47
CA THR A 52 16.05 -21.19 15.82
C THR A 52 16.13 -22.14 14.63
N GLY A 53 16.09 -21.61 13.40
CA GLY A 53 16.15 -22.41 12.17
C GLY A 53 15.00 -23.41 12.07
N ALA A 54 13.78 -23.01 12.45
CA ALA A 54 12.61 -23.90 12.42
C ALA A 54 12.12 -24.20 10.99
N SER A 55 12.50 -23.35 10.04
CA SER A 55 12.21 -23.39 8.62
C SER A 55 13.38 -22.75 7.89
N GLU A 56 13.70 -23.20 6.68
CA GLU A 56 14.78 -22.65 5.84
C GLU A 56 14.26 -22.59 4.39
N GLN A 57 13.98 -23.75 3.82
CA GLN A 57 13.50 -23.90 2.43
C GLN A 57 12.18 -24.67 2.37
N SER A 58 11.45 -24.51 1.27
CA SER A 58 10.13 -25.11 1.08
C SER A 58 9.89 -25.72 -0.30
N ALA A 59 8.98 -26.70 -0.33
CA ALA A 59 8.50 -27.33 -1.55
C ALA A 59 6.98 -27.53 -1.52
N TYR A 60 6.34 -27.42 -2.69
CA TYR A 60 4.90 -27.58 -2.83
C TYR A 60 4.52 -28.84 -3.62
N ASP A 61 3.63 -29.67 -3.06
CA ASP A 61 2.94 -30.76 -3.77
C ASP A 61 1.56 -30.29 -4.25
N PRO A 62 1.41 -29.92 -5.54
CA PRO A 62 0.15 -29.43 -6.09
C PRO A 62 -0.94 -30.48 -6.14
N GLU A 63 -0.61 -31.77 -6.15
CA GLU A 63 -1.62 -32.83 -6.21
C GLU A 63 -2.35 -33.03 -4.87
N ARG A 64 -1.78 -32.52 -3.78
CA ARG A 64 -2.32 -32.68 -2.41
C ARG A 64 -2.47 -31.38 -1.65
N SER A 65 -2.10 -30.26 -2.27
CA SER A 65 -1.99 -28.94 -1.63
C SER A 65 -1.23 -29.07 -0.31
N THR A 66 -0.02 -29.62 -0.38
CA THR A 66 0.82 -29.93 0.78
C THR A 66 2.15 -29.21 0.62
N VAL A 67 2.58 -28.50 1.66
CA VAL A 67 3.91 -27.88 1.73
C VAL A 67 4.82 -28.77 2.56
N TYR A 68 6.04 -29.00 2.07
CA TYR A 68 7.15 -29.56 2.84
C TYR A 68 8.11 -28.43 3.14
N THR A 69 8.60 -28.36 4.37
CA THR A 69 9.60 -27.38 4.77
C THR A 69 10.61 -28.06 5.68
N VAL A 70 11.87 -27.67 5.57
CA VAL A 70 12.98 -28.19 6.38
C VAL A 70 13.61 -27.07 7.18
N GLY A 71 14.22 -27.43 8.30
CA GLY A 71 15.10 -26.56 9.07
C GLY A 71 16.14 -27.38 9.82
N ASP A 72 16.72 -26.79 10.86
CA ASP A 72 17.86 -27.35 11.61
C ASP A 72 17.66 -28.77 12.14
N LYS A 73 16.43 -29.11 12.53
CA LYS A 73 16.14 -30.38 13.22
C LYS A 73 15.00 -31.17 12.62
N TYR A 74 14.08 -30.54 11.92
CA TYR A 74 12.83 -31.16 11.50
C TYR A 74 12.50 -30.81 10.07
N MET A 75 11.89 -31.78 9.40
CA MET A 75 11.05 -31.54 8.24
C MET A 75 9.59 -31.49 8.70
N HIS A 76 8.87 -30.43 8.36
CA HIS A 76 7.43 -30.31 8.59
C HIS A 76 6.64 -30.56 7.31
N VAL A 77 5.44 -31.12 7.47
CA VAL A 77 4.47 -31.33 6.38
C VAL A 77 3.22 -30.55 6.74
N LEU A 78 2.83 -29.60 5.89
CA LEU A 78 1.74 -28.66 6.14
C LEU A 78 0.56 -28.93 5.20
N ASP A 79 -0.65 -28.85 5.74
CA ASP A 79 -1.89 -28.88 4.97
C ASP A 79 -2.23 -27.48 4.49
N PHE A 80 -2.26 -27.28 3.18
CA PHE A 80 -2.71 -26.05 2.54
C PHE A 80 -3.97 -26.28 1.68
N THR A 81 -4.75 -27.32 1.97
CA THR A 81 -6.06 -27.50 1.30
C THR A 81 -7.02 -26.34 1.58
N ASP A 82 -6.94 -25.75 2.78
CA ASP A 82 -7.44 -24.41 3.09
C ASP A 82 -6.23 -23.50 3.32
N VAL A 83 -5.96 -22.63 2.34
CA VAL A 83 -4.80 -21.73 2.37
C VAL A 83 -4.97 -20.54 3.33
N THR A 84 -6.17 -20.33 3.87
CA THR A 84 -6.42 -19.27 4.87
C THR A 84 -6.23 -19.79 6.30
N ALA A 85 -6.26 -21.11 6.47
CA ALA A 85 -6.08 -21.77 7.77
C ALA A 85 -5.21 -23.05 7.67
N PRO A 86 -3.95 -22.94 7.19
CA PRO A 86 -3.05 -24.06 7.10
C PRO A 86 -2.69 -24.67 8.46
N THR A 87 -2.38 -25.98 8.48
CA THR A 87 -2.07 -26.70 9.72
C THR A 87 -0.91 -27.70 9.54
N VAL A 88 -0.15 -27.97 10.61
CA VAL A 88 0.91 -28.98 10.59
C VAL A 88 0.30 -30.40 10.63
N LEU A 89 0.50 -31.18 9.57
CA LEU A 89 0.06 -32.58 9.46
C LEU A 89 1.04 -33.56 10.11
N HIS A 90 2.33 -33.29 9.95
CA HIS A 90 3.40 -34.20 10.36
C HIS A 90 4.70 -33.43 10.58
N HIS A 91 5.58 -34.01 11.39
CA HIS A 91 6.97 -33.60 11.51
C HIS A 91 7.86 -34.85 11.59
N ALA A 92 9.04 -34.77 10.97
CA ALA A 92 10.04 -35.82 10.99
C ALA A 92 11.38 -35.23 11.43
N ARG A 93 11.98 -35.82 12.47
CA ARG A 93 13.30 -35.38 12.93
C ARG A 93 14.36 -35.79 11.91
N LEU A 94 15.15 -34.84 11.47
CA LEU A 94 16.27 -35.03 10.55
C LEU A 94 17.51 -35.51 11.32
N PRO A 95 18.41 -36.28 10.66
CA PRO A 95 19.64 -36.75 11.29
C PRO A 95 20.73 -35.67 11.42
N SER A 96 20.63 -34.59 10.63
CA SER A 96 21.46 -33.38 10.62
C SER A 96 20.62 -32.19 10.11
N LYS A 97 21.21 -30.99 10.02
CA LYS A 97 20.54 -29.79 9.47
C LYS A 97 20.03 -30.09 8.06
N GLY A 98 18.78 -29.72 7.78
CA GLY A 98 18.23 -29.75 6.42
C GLY A 98 18.36 -28.38 5.79
N ASN A 99 19.17 -28.29 4.73
CA ASN A 99 19.42 -27.02 4.03
C ASN A 99 18.36 -26.76 2.96
N ASP A 100 17.94 -27.80 2.23
CA ASP A 100 16.96 -27.64 1.14
C ASP A 100 15.98 -28.82 1.03
N VAL A 101 14.80 -28.52 0.49
CA VAL A 101 13.75 -29.49 0.17
C VAL A 101 13.11 -29.18 -1.18
N GLU A 102 12.97 -30.20 -2.02
CA GLU A 102 12.26 -30.08 -3.30
C GLU A 102 11.25 -31.20 -3.52
N TYR A 103 10.27 -30.92 -4.36
CA TYR A 103 9.23 -31.86 -4.72
C TYR A 103 9.11 -32.05 -6.24
N CYS A 104 9.15 -33.30 -6.70
CA CYS A 104 8.90 -33.63 -8.11
C CYS A 104 8.38 -35.06 -8.25
N GLY A 105 7.35 -35.27 -9.08
CA GLY A 105 6.91 -36.61 -9.48
C GLY A 105 6.46 -37.53 -8.32
N GLY A 106 6.01 -36.94 -7.20
CA GLY A 106 5.63 -37.68 -5.99
C GLY A 106 6.79 -38.10 -5.09
N LEU A 107 7.97 -37.55 -5.32
CA LEU A 107 9.13 -37.65 -4.43
C LEU A 107 9.37 -36.31 -3.74
N VAL A 108 9.81 -36.37 -2.49
CA VAL A 108 10.34 -35.24 -1.72
C VAL A 108 11.82 -35.52 -1.52
N GLY A 109 12.69 -34.66 -2.03
CA GLY A 109 14.13 -34.71 -1.81
C GLY A 109 14.54 -33.73 -0.73
N VAL A 110 15.42 -34.13 0.17
CA VAL A 110 15.94 -33.29 1.25
C VAL A 110 17.47 -33.33 1.24
N ALA A 111 18.12 -32.17 1.12
CA ALA A 111 19.56 -32.00 1.30
C ALA A 111 19.87 -31.91 2.79
N LEU A 112 20.79 -32.74 3.27
CA LEU A 112 21.16 -32.82 4.67
C LEU A 112 22.66 -32.59 4.84
N ASP A 113 22.99 -31.65 5.71
CA ASP A 113 24.36 -31.26 6.02
C ASP A 113 25.20 -32.46 6.49
N GLY A 114 26.49 -32.42 6.15
CA GLY A 114 27.48 -33.41 6.54
C GLY A 114 28.72 -33.42 5.64
N GLN A 115 29.74 -34.19 6.03
CA GLN A 115 30.97 -34.33 5.27
C GLN A 115 31.43 -35.81 5.18
N PRO A 116 31.01 -36.58 4.16
CA PRO A 116 30.05 -36.19 3.11
C PRO A 116 28.64 -36.01 3.66
N GLY A 117 27.85 -35.15 3.02
CA GLY A 117 26.44 -34.97 3.29
C GLY A 117 25.58 -36.00 2.57
N THR A 118 24.25 -35.85 2.71
CA THR A 118 23.31 -36.81 2.14
C THR A 118 22.09 -36.15 1.51
N VAL A 119 21.56 -36.78 0.45
CA VAL A 119 20.20 -36.52 -0.05
C VAL A 119 19.29 -37.65 0.38
N GLN A 120 18.24 -37.32 1.13
CA GLN A 120 17.17 -38.26 1.48
C GLN A 120 15.99 -38.08 0.54
N LEU A 121 15.54 -39.18 -0.07
CA LEU A 121 14.35 -39.22 -0.90
C LEU A 121 13.22 -39.90 -0.16
N TYR A 122 12.10 -39.22 -0.05
CA TYR A 122 10.85 -39.74 0.49
C TYR A 122 9.80 -39.88 -0.61
N ARG A 123 8.87 -40.82 -0.46
CA ARG A 123 7.58 -40.71 -1.16
C ARG A 123 6.80 -39.54 -0.55
N ARG A 124 5.95 -38.90 -1.35
CA ARG A 124 4.99 -37.90 -0.87
C ARG A 124 4.20 -38.39 0.34
N TYR A 125 3.84 -37.47 1.21
CA TYR A 125 3.12 -37.78 2.45
C TYR A 125 1.78 -38.49 2.18
N ASP A 126 1.58 -39.62 2.86
CA ASP A 126 0.32 -40.35 2.80
C ASP A 126 -0.58 -39.95 3.97
N ARG A 127 -1.56 -39.09 3.69
CA ARG A 127 -2.58 -38.63 4.66
C ARG A 127 -3.40 -39.77 5.29
N GLN A 128 -3.51 -40.95 4.65
CA GLN A 128 -4.28 -42.07 5.20
C GLN A 128 -3.50 -42.84 6.27
N SER A 129 -2.21 -43.10 6.02
CA SER A 129 -1.35 -43.79 6.97
C SER A 129 -0.65 -42.84 7.95
N GLY A 130 -0.62 -41.54 7.64
CA GLY A 130 0.12 -40.52 8.38
C GLY A 130 1.63 -40.70 8.30
N GLN A 131 2.13 -41.30 7.22
CA GLN A 131 3.55 -41.67 7.07
C GLN A 131 4.22 -40.89 5.95
N LEU A 132 5.49 -40.57 6.17
CA LEU A 132 6.42 -40.09 5.16
C LEU A 132 7.51 -41.16 4.94
N GLN A 133 7.43 -41.88 3.82
CA GLN A 133 8.24 -43.08 3.61
C GLN A 133 9.59 -42.72 2.97
N LEU A 134 10.69 -42.87 3.70
CA LEU A 134 12.05 -42.82 3.14
C LEU A 134 12.26 -43.98 2.14
N VAL A 135 12.71 -43.67 0.93
CA VAL A 135 13.00 -44.64 -0.14
C VAL A 135 14.46 -44.73 -0.52
N ALA A 136 15.24 -43.66 -0.35
CA ALA A 136 16.68 -43.67 -0.57
C ALA A 136 17.37 -42.68 0.37
N ASN A 137 18.62 -43.01 0.72
CA ASN A 137 19.54 -42.13 1.43
C ASN A 137 20.87 -42.20 0.69
N ILE A 138 21.24 -41.12 0.01
CA ILE A 138 22.29 -41.10 -1.01
C ILE A 138 23.41 -40.20 -0.52
N SER A 139 24.64 -40.72 -0.47
CA SER A 139 25.81 -39.91 -0.13
C SER A 139 26.16 -38.99 -1.29
N VAL A 140 26.38 -37.71 -0.99
CA VAL A 140 26.78 -36.68 -1.96
C VAL A 140 28.09 -36.01 -1.50
N GLY A 141 28.39 -34.81 -2.00
CA GLY A 141 29.57 -34.04 -1.62
C GLY A 141 29.51 -33.50 -0.18
N SER A 142 30.49 -32.66 0.17
CA SER A 142 30.56 -32.01 1.47
C SER A 142 29.56 -30.86 1.53
N ARG A 143 28.78 -30.76 2.62
CA ARG A 143 27.82 -29.68 2.89
C ARG A 143 26.88 -29.41 1.70
N PRO A 144 25.97 -30.35 1.37
CA PRO A 144 24.99 -30.13 0.32
C PRO A 144 24.04 -29.04 0.76
N ASP A 145 24.03 -27.95 -0.01
CA ASP A 145 23.28 -26.76 0.34
C ASP A 145 21.92 -26.76 -0.35
N MET A 146 21.92 -26.70 -1.68
CA MET A 146 20.70 -26.83 -2.48
C MET A 146 20.63 -28.12 -3.30
N LEU A 147 19.42 -28.59 -3.59
CA LEU A 147 19.15 -29.57 -4.65
C LEU A 147 18.06 -29.08 -5.62
N LYS A 148 18.10 -29.55 -6.87
CA LYS A 148 17.07 -29.25 -7.87
C LYS A 148 16.76 -30.48 -8.70
N PHE A 149 15.47 -30.77 -8.90
CA PHE A 149 15.05 -31.76 -9.87
C PHE A 149 15.10 -31.18 -11.29
N THR A 150 15.45 -31.99 -12.28
CA THR A 150 15.11 -31.70 -13.68
C THR A 150 13.60 -31.64 -13.84
N HIS A 151 13.11 -30.85 -14.79
CA HIS A 151 11.67 -30.63 -14.99
C HIS A 151 10.91 -31.94 -15.29
N ASP A 152 11.59 -32.96 -15.84
CA ASP A 152 11.05 -34.30 -16.07
C ASP A 152 11.07 -35.23 -14.84
N CYS A 153 11.54 -34.75 -13.69
CA CYS A 153 11.71 -35.45 -12.42
C CYS A 153 12.62 -36.69 -12.47
N ARG A 154 13.54 -36.82 -13.45
CA ARG A 154 14.41 -38.00 -13.59
C ARG A 154 15.79 -37.84 -13.01
N THR A 155 16.25 -36.61 -12.82
CA THR A 155 17.59 -36.32 -12.33
C THR A 155 17.51 -35.28 -11.22
N ILE A 156 18.37 -35.42 -10.21
CA ILE A 156 18.59 -34.41 -9.17
C ILE A 156 20.00 -33.88 -9.34
N VAL A 157 20.14 -32.56 -9.34
CA VAL A 157 21.42 -31.84 -9.25
C VAL A 157 21.53 -31.32 -7.83
N VAL A 158 22.70 -31.47 -7.21
CA VAL A 158 22.95 -31.04 -5.82
C VAL A 158 24.21 -30.20 -5.80
N ALA A 159 24.10 -28.99 -5.29
CA ALA A 159 25.23 -28.11 -5.03
C ALA A 159 25.80 -28.50 -3.67
N ASN A 160 27.09 -28.81 -3.64
CA ASN A 160 27.78 -29.21 -2.41
C ASN A 160 28.85 -28.16 -2.20
N GLU A 161 28.55 -27.23 -1.31
CA GLU A 161 29.27 -25.98 -1.06
C GLU A 161 30.73 -26.28 -0.70
N GLY A 162 30.93 -27.24 0.21
CA GLY A 162 32.28 -27.57 0.67
C GLY A 162 32.86 -26.57 1.66
N GLU A 163 32.01 -25.69 2.22
CA GLU A 163 32.36 -24.60 3.12
C GLU A 163 33.45 -24.99 4.15
N PRO A 164 34.43 -24.10 4.38
CA PRO A 164 35.49 -24.29 5.35
C PRO A 164 34.98 -24.52 6.77
N TYR A 165 35.72 -25.29 7.55
CA TYR A 165 35.42 -25.51 8.97
C TYR A 165 36.67 -25.71 9.80
N GLU A 166 36.57 -25.45 11.10
CA GLU A 166 37.66 -25.68 12.03
C GLU A 166 37.79 -27.18 12.39
N ASP A 167 39.00 -27.74 12.21
CA ASP A 167 39.38 -29.04 12.74
C ASP A 167 40.77 -29.00 13.39
N ALA A 168 40.78 -29.21 14.70
CA ALA A 168 41.99 -29.39 15.51
C ALA A 168 43.00 -28.23 15.41
N GLY A 169 42.50 -27.00 15.41
CA GLY A 169 43.21 -25.72 15.42
C GLY A 169 43.58 -25.20 14.04
N TYR A 170 42.96 -25.71 12.97
CA TYR A 170 43.22 -25.28 11.58
C TYR A 170 41.91 -25.26 10.81
N ILE A 171 41.83 -24.42 9.78
CA ILE A 171 40.74 -24.50 8.80
C ILE A 171 41.00 -25.67 7.85
N VAL A 172 39.98 -26.51 7.69
CA VAL A 172 39.85 -27.51 6.64
C VAL A 172 38.84 -26.98 5.63
N ASP A 173 39.34 -26.73 4.43
CA ASP A 173 38.57 -26.25 3.29
C ASP A 173 38.46 -27.41 2.29
N ASN A 174 37.25 -27.96 2.17
CA ASN A 174 37.00 -29.10 1.30
C ASN A 174 36.73 -28.63 -0.13
N GLU A 175 36.88 -29.53 -1.10
CA GLU A 175 36.49 -29.20 -2.47
C GLU A 175 34.96 -29.14 -2.58
N GLY A 176 34.43 -28.00 -3.01
CA GLY A 176 33.06 -27.89 -3.51
C GLY A 176 32.84 -28.80 -4.71
N THR A 177 31.64 -29.36 -4.85
CA THR A 177 31.29 -30.29 -5.94
C THR A 177 29.84 -30.16 -6.38
N VAL A 178 29.54 -30.62 -7.59
CA VAL A 178 28.16 -30.78 -8.08
C VAL A 178 27.85 -32.27 -8.18
N SER A 179 26.81 -32.73 -7.49
CA SER A 179 26.37 -34.13 -7.55
C SER A 179 25.17 -34.30 -8.47
N ILE A 180 25.18 -35.31 -9.33
CA ILE A 180 24.10 -35.66 -10.25
C ILE A 180 23.57 -37.05 -9.89
N ILE A 181 22.27 -37.16 -9.64
CA ILE A 181 21.60 -38.40 -9.21
C ILE A 181 20.52 -38.76 -10.22
N HIS A 182 20.67 -39.89 -10.91
CA HIS A 182 19.65 -40.40 -11.82
C HIS A 182 18.65 -41.33 -11.13
N LEU A 183 17.36 -41.10 -11.35
CA LEU A 183 16.26 -41.77 -10.65
C LEU A 183 15.63 -42.92 -11.44
N ASP A 184 16.14 -43.25 -12.64
CA ASP A 184 15.55 -44.24 -13.56
C ASP A 184 15.31 -45.63 -12.93
N ASN A 185 16.09 -46.00 -11.90
CA ASN A 185 16.06 -47.32 -11.28
C ASN A 185 15.63 -47.31 -9.80
N LEU A 186 15.08 -46.20 -9.29
CA LEU A 186 14.78 -46.01 -7.86
C LEU A 186 13.86 -47.11 -7.27
N ASP A 187 12.98 -47.70 -8.09
CA ASP A 187 12.11 -48.81 -7.66
C ASP A 187 12.86 -50.14 -7.48
N THR A 188 14.10 -50.26 -7.96
CA THR A 188 14.88 -51.50 -7.97
C THR A 188 16.21 -51.42 -7.23
N ALA A 189 16.78 -50.21 -7.06
CA ALA A 189 18.01 -49.97 -6.32
C ALA A 189 18.09 -48.51 -5.83
N VAL A 190 18.85 -48.29 -4.75
CA VAL A 190 19.26 -46.94 -4.34
C VAL A 190 20.27 -46.42 -5.37
N PRO A 191 20.07 -45.23 -5.97
CA PRO A 191 20.99 -44.68 -6.95
C PRO A 191 22.28 -44.17 -6.28
N ASP A 192 23.39 -44.24 -7.03
CA ASP A 192 24.66 -43.60 -6.65
C ASP A 192 24.72 -42.19 -7.29
N ALA A 193 25.38 -41.25 -6.62
CA ALA A 193 25.63 -39.92 -7.15
C ALA A 193 26.88 -39.89 -8.05
N VAL A 194 26.79 -39.22 -9.20
CA VAL A 194 27.95 -38.80 -9.99
C VAL A 194 28.44 -37.46 -9.43
N SER A 195 29.67 -37.41 -8.94
CA SER A 195 30.26 -36.20 -8.37
C SER A 195 31.20 -35.53 -9.37
N LEU A 196 30.94 -34.25 -9.66
CA LEU A 196 31.75 -33.38 -10.51
C LEU A 196 32.56 -32.43 -9.64
N ASP A 197 33.87 -32.36 -9.87
CA ASP A 197 34.78 -31.48 -9.13
C ASP A 197 35.39 -30.38 -10.01
N PHE A 198 35.91 -29.34 -9.37
CA PHE A 198 36.51 -28.20 -10.05
C PHE A 198 38.02 -28.34 -10.28
N LYS A 199 38.63 -29.50 -10.00
CA LYS A 199 40.10 -29.64 -10.00
C LYS A 199 40.73 -29.36 -11.36
N SER A 200 39.97 -29.57 -12.43
CA SER A 200 40.42 -29.30 -13.81
C SER A 200 40.70 -27.81 -14.08
N PHE A 201 40.18 -26.90 -13.24
CA PHE A 201 40.36 -25.45 -13.37
C PHE A 201 41.61 -24.90 -12.66
N ASN A 202 42.25 -25.69 -11.78
CA ASN A 202 43.42 -25.26 -11.01
C ASN A 202 44.58 -24.78 -11.89
N ASP A 203 44.87 -25.47 -13.00
CA ASP A 203 45.96 -25.09 -13.92
C ASP A 203 45.71 -23.75 -14.63
N ARG A 204 44.46 -23.23 -14.57
CA ARG A 204 44.03 -21.97 -15.18
C ARG A 204 43.55 -20.92 -14.15
N ALA A 205 43.80 -21.13 -12.85
CA ALA A 205 43.32 -20.23 -11.78
C ALA A 205 43.60 -18.74 -12.05
N ASP A 206 44.85 -18.40 -12.45
CA ASP A 206 45.25 -17.03 -12.78
C ASP A 206 44.43 -16.41 -13.93
N GLU A 207 43.92 -17.22 -14.85
CA GLU A 207 43.04 -16.77 -15.92
C GLU A 207 41.66 -16.38 -15.39
N TYR A 208 41.06 -17.20 -14.53
CA TYR A 208 39.76 -16.94 -13.91
C TYR A 208 39.80 -15.72 -13.00
N VAL A 209 40.85 -15.59 -12.18
CA VAL A 209 41.06 -14.39 -11.37
C VAL A 209 41.17 -13.13 -12.23
N ARG A 210 41.88 -13.19 -13.37
CA ARG A 210 41.94 -12.06 -14.31
C ARG A 210 40.61 -11.76 -15.01
N ARG A 211 39.73 -12.75 -15.18
CA ARG A 211 38.39 -12.56 -15.73
C ARG A 211 37.45 -11.88 -14.72
N GLY A 212 37.73 -12.02 -13.41
CA GLY A 212 36.96 -11.42 -12.33
C GLY A 212 36.39 -12.41 -11.32
N VAL A 213 36.72 -13.71 -11.43
CA VAL A 213 36.31 -14.72 -10.44
C VAL A 213 37.16 -14.52 -9.18
N ARG A 214 36.51 -14.32 -8.04
CA ARG A 214 37.19 -14.09 -6.75
C ARG A 214 37.75 -15.40 -6.22
N TRP A 215 38.89 -15.28 -5.55
CA TRP A 215 39.51 -16.37 -4.80
C TRP A 215 40.01 -15.75 -3.49
N PRO A 216 39.07 -15.51 -2.55
CA PRO A 216 39.31 -14.67 -1.38
C PRO A 216 40.23 -15.35 -0.37
N TYR A 217 39.91 -16.56 0.06
CA TYR A 217 40.71 -17.31 1.02
C TYR A 217 41.79 -18.18 0.34
N ARG A 218 43.03 -18.11 0.82
CA ARG A 218 44.21 -18.81 0.24
C ARG A 218 44.75 -19.91 1.15
N GLY A 219 44.04 -20.24 2.23
CA GLY A 219 44.49 -21.24 3.21
C GLY A 219 45.43 -20.67 4.27
N GLU A 220 45.32 -19.38 4.60
CA GLU A 220 46.16 -18.68 5.59
C GLU A 220 46.14 -19.33 6.97
N LEU A 221 45.00 -19.89 7.37
CA LEU A 221 44.78 -20.60 8.63
C LEU A 221 44.78 -22.14 8.45
N GLY A 222 45.05 -22.61 7.23
CA GLY A 222 45.06 -24.01 6.87
C GLY A 222 46.42 -24.68 7.11
N ARG A 223 46.45 -26.01 6.98
CA ARG A 223 47.72 -26.79 7.03
C ARG A 223 48.58 -26.63 5.77
N SER A 224 47.95 -26.21 4.69
CA SER A 224 48.55 -25.93 3.39
C SER A 224 47.76 -24.82 2.73
N ALA A 225 48.40 -24.11 1.80
CA ALA A 225 47.68 -23.17 0.95
C ALA A 225 46.57 -23.91 0.18
N ASN A 226 45.43 -23.25 0.03
CA ASN A 226 44.32 -23.76 -0.78
C ASN A 226 44.68 -23.72 -2.26
N ASN A 227 44.08 -24.62 -3.01
CA ASN A 227 44.03 -24.52 -4.46
C ASN A 227 42.81 -23.69 -4.88
N PHE A 228 42.69 -23.38 -6.18
CA PHE A 228 41.57 -22.58 -6.67
C PHE A 228 40.24 -23.33 -6.57
N SER A 229 40.25 -24.65 -6.79
CA SER A 229 39.03 -25.47 -6.76
C SER A 229 38.45 -25.69 -5.36
N GLN A 230 39.26 -25.61 -4.30
CA GLN A 230 38.80 -25.59 -2.91
C GLN A 230 37.99 -24.33 -2.61
N SER A 231 38.43 -23.18 -3.12
CA SER A 231 37.73 -21.91 -2.90
C SER A 231 36.42 -21.76 -3.70
N LEU A 232 36.05 -22.71 -4.56
CA LEU A 232 34.81 -22.62 -5.33
C LEU A 232 33.70 -23.33 -4.57
N GLU A 233 32.69 -22.57 -4.15
CA GLU A 233 31.63 -23.00 -3.22
C GLU A 233 30.26 -23.01 -3.92
N PRO A 234 29.79 -24.18 -4.41
CA PRO A 234 28.45 -24.33 -5.00
C PRO A 234 27.31 -24.24 -3.98
N GLU A 235 26.41 -23.28 -4.16
CA GLU A 235 25.28 -23.08 -3.23
C GLU A 235 23.94 -23.23 -3.93
N TYR A 236 23.63 -22.31 -4.85
CA TYR A 236 22.31 -22.28 -5.49
C TYR A 236 22.28 -22.85 -6.91
N ILE A 237 21.15 -23.43 -7.33
CA ILE A 237 20.99 -24.11 -8.62
C ILE A 237 19.77 -23.59 -9.38
N THR A 238 19.97 -23.29 -10.67
CA THR A 238 18.86 -23.20 -11.63
C THR A 238 19.13 -24.02 -12.90
N ILE A 239 18.08 -24.60 -13.49
CA ILE A 239 18.18 -25.53 -14.63
C ILE A 239 17.48 -24.92 -15.84
N ASN A 240 18.09 -25.06 -17.01
CA ASN A 240 17.49 -24.55 -18.23
C ASN A 240 16.26 -25.36 -18.65
N LYS A 241 15.36 -24.74 -19.42
CA LYS A 241 14.07 -25.33 -19.81
C LYS A 241 14.16 -26.71 -20.51
N GLN A 242 15.29 -27.04 -21.13
CA GLN A 242 15.49 -28.29 -21.84
C GLN A 242 16.12 -29.41 -20.98
N ASP A 243 16.39 -29.17 -19.70
CA ASP A 243 17.09 -30.10 -18.79
C ASP A 243 18.47 -30.53 -19.34
N THR A 244 19.15 -29.62 -20.04
CA THR A 244 20.47 -29.88 -20.66
C THR A 244 21.61 -29.19 -19.93
N LYS A 245 21.31 -28.14 -19.18
CA LYS A 245 22.30 -27.36 -18.43
C LYS A 245 21.78 -27.00 -17.05
N ALA A 246 22.67 -27.05 -16.07
CA ALA A 246 22.48 -26.41 -14.77
C ALA A 246 23.46 -25.24 -14.64
N TYR A 247 23.00 -24.18 -13.99
CA TYR A 247 23.78 -23.01 -13.60
C TYR A 247 23.88 -23.04 -12.09
N ILE A 248 25.10 -22.92 -11.58
CA ILE A 248 25.43 -23.11 -10.16
C ILE A 248 26.04 -21.82 -9.63
N CYS A 249 25.41 -21.19 -8.65
CA CYS A 249 25.96 -20.00 -8.00
C CYS A 249 27.24 -20.37 -7.23
N LEU A 250 28.21 -19.45 -7.24
CA LEU A 250 29.44 -19.48 -6.46
C LEU A 250 29.58 -18.08 -5.84
N GLN A 251 28.82 -17.82 -4.77
CA GLN A 251 28.51 -16.48 -4.26
C GLN A 251 29.77 -15.70 -3.88
N GLU A 252 30.62 -16.26 -3.03
CA GLU A 252 31.87 -15.70 -2.50
C GLU A 252 32.85 -15.44 -3.65
N ASN A 253 32.77 -16.28 -4.68
CA ASN A 253 33.57 -16.17 -5.89
C ASN A 253 33.07 -15.13 -6.89
N ASN A 254 31.91 -14.50 -6.66
CA ASN A 254 31.27 -13.57 -7.61
C ASN A 254 31.14 -14.23 -9.00
N ALA A 255 30.69 -15.48 -9.02
CA ALA A 255 30.72 -16.30 -10.21
C ALA A 255 29.60 -17.32 -10.31
N VAL A 256 29.48 -17.92 -11.50
CA VAL A 256 28.54 -19.00 -11.80
C VAL A 256 29.26 -20.07 -12.63
N ALA A 257 29.07 -21.33 -12.24
CA ALA A 257 29.52 -22.47 -13.00
C ALA A 257 28.42 -22.99 -13.93
N VAL A 258 28.79 -23.34 -15.16
CA VAL A 258 27.87 -23.96 -16.12
C VAL A 258 28.15 -25.46 -16.18
N VAL A 259 27.14 -26.27 -15.87
CA VAL A 259 27.21 -27.73 -15.93
C VAL A 259 26.39 -28.21 -17.12
N ASP A 260 26.99 -29.03 -17.99
CA ASP A 260 26.29 -29.75 -19.05
C ASP A 260 25.79 -31.08 -18.49
N LEU A 261 24.47 -31.23 -18.38
CA LEU A 261 23.80 -32.38 -17.78
C LEU A 261 23.78 -33.60 -18.69
N ILE A 262 24.10 -33.45 -19.99
CA ILE A 262 24.15 -34.56 -20.96
C ILE A 262 25.51 -35.24 -20.93
N SER A 263 26.57 -34.44 -20.85
CA SER A 263 27.95 -34.92 -20.75
C SER A 263 28.42 -35.13 -19.31
N GLU A 264 27.66 -34.66 -18.32
CA GLU A 264 28.01 -34.66 -16.89
C GLU A 264 29.37 -34.01 -16.66
N THR A 265 29.53 -32.77 -17.16
CA THR A 265 30.78 -32.02 -17.00
C THR A 265 30.53 -30.56 -16.62
N ILE A 266 31.43 -30.01 -15.80
CA ILE A 266 31.51 -28.56 -15.58
C ILE A 266 32.22 -27.95 -16.80
N VAL A 267 31.50 -27.11 -17.54
CA VAL A 267 31.93 -26.57 -18.84
C VAL A 267 32.93 -25.42 -18.65
N ASP A 268 32.57 -24.42 -17.86
CA ASP A 268 33.36 -23.21 -17.60
C ASP A 268 32.77 -22.47 -16.37
N ILE A 269 33.51 -21.47 -15.86
CA ILE A 269 33.13 -20.60 -14.75
C ILE A 269 33.13 -19.15 -15.26
N TYR A 270 32.07 -18.40 -15.00
CA TYR A 270 31.90 -17.03 -15.46
C TYR A 270 31.72 -16.07 -14.28
N PRO A 271 32.41 -14.92 -14.25
CA PRO A 271 32.21 -13.91 -13.21
C PRO A 271 30.99 -13.04 -13.51
N PHE A 272 30.27 -12.60 -12.47
CA PHE A 272 29.17 -11.62 -12.62
C PHE A 272 29.68 -10.18 -12.75
N GLY A 273 30.88 -9.89 -12.22
CA GLY A 273 31.52 -8.58 -12.33
C GLY A 273 31.26 -7.69 -11.11
N PHE A 274 31.35 -6.37 -11.30
CA PHE A 274 31.23 -5.42 -10.18
C PHE A 274 30.32 -4.25 -10.54
N LYS A 275 29.54 -3.80 -9.55
CA LYS A 275 28.67 -2.64 -9.65
C LYS A 275 29.45 -1.38 -9.31
N SER A 276 29.23 -0.29 -10.05
CA SER A 276 29.76 1.03 -9.70
C SER A 276 28.67 1.89 -9.06
N TRP A 277 28.93 2.47 -7.90
CA TRP A 277 27.98 3.31 -7.15
C TRP A 277 28.05 4.79 -7.50
N LYS A 278 28.82 5.14 -8.53
CA LYS A 278 29.00 6.53 -8.99
C LYS A 278 27.74 7.19 -9.54
N ASN A 279 26.77 6.38 -10.00
CA ASN A 279 25.51 6.86 -10.59
C ASN A 279 24.28 6.36 -9.82
N TYR A 280 24.49 5.77 -8.64
CA TYR A 280 23.44 5.27 -7.75
C TYR A 280 23.62 5.90 -6.38
N LEU A 281 22.55 5.88 -5.58
CA LEU A 281 22.57 6.38 -4.22
C LEU A 281 22.70 5.22 -3.23
N LEU A 282 23.55 5.41 -2.23
CA LEU A 282 23.87 4.44 -1.20
C LEU A 282 23.68 5.10 0.16
N ASP A 283 22.91 4.46 1.02
CA ASP A 283 23.01 4.68 2.45
C ASP A 283 24.07 3.73 3.01
N ALA A 284 25.13 4.32 3.56
CA ALA A 284 26.38 3.61 3.86
C ALA A 284 26.70 3.54 5.36
N SER A 285 25.84 4.07 6.24
CA SER A 285 26.23 4.32 7.62
C SER A 285 25.08 4.29 8.63
N ASP A 286 25.10 3.32 9.54
CA ASP A 286 24.26 3.25 10.76
C ASP A 286 24.58 4.32 11.84
N LYS A 287 25.27 5.42 11.49
CA LYS A 287 25.72 6.47 12.42
C LYS A 287 25.36 7.88 12.01
N ASP A 288 24.65 8.06 10.91
CA ASP A 288 24.28 9.38 10.37
C ASP A 288 22.86 9.82 10.78
N SER A 289 22.18 9.02 11.61
CA SER A 289 20.91 9.33 12.26
C SER A 289 19.71 9.47 11.31
N GLY A 290 19.75 8.87 10.12
CA GLY A 290 18.63 8.86 9.19
C GLY A 290 18.96 8.18 7.86
N ILE A 291 18.01 8.21 6.91
CA ILE A 291 18.23 7.63 5.58
C ILE A 291 19.06 8.60 4.73
N ASN A 292 20.36 8.35 4.57
CA ASN A 292 21.30 9.27 3.93
C ASN A 292 21.86 8.74 2.60
N LEU A 293 21.03 8.84 1.56
CA LEU A 293 21.31 8.36 0.22
C LEU A 293 22.30 9.28 -0.55
N GLU A 294 23.57 8.89 -0.64
CA GLU A 294 24.63 9.62 -1.35
C GLU A 294 25.30 8.77 -2.44
N SER A 295 25.90 9.41 -3.45
CA SER A 295 26.67 8.71 -4.49
C SER A 295 28.17 8.75 -4.23
N TYR A 296 28.82 7.60 -4.44
CA TYR A 296 30.25 7.41 -4.19
C TYR A 296 30.94 6.69 -5.35
N ASP A 297 32.15 7.12 -5.73
CA ASP A 297 32.99 6.44 -6.74
C ASP A 297 33.70 5.21 -6.12
N ILE A 298 32.88 4.27 -5.65
CA ILE A 298 33.24 2.97 -5.10
C ILE A 298 32.49 1.88 -5.85
N TYR A 299 32.82 0.62 -5.54
CA TYR A 299 32.24 -0.54 -6.20
C TYR A 299 31.61 -1.48 -5.17
N SER A 300 30.70 -2.33 -5.63
CA SER A 300 30.27 -3.50 -4.89
C SER A 300 30.27 -4.74 -5.76
N ILE A 301 30.07 -5.89 -5.12
CA ILE A 301 30.26 -7.21 -5.72
C ILE A 301 28.88 -7.82 -6.02
N TYR A 302 28.70 -8.36 -7.22
CA TYR A 302 27.51 -9.13 -7.55
C TYR A 302 27.64 -10.53 -6.96
N GLN A 303 27.21 -10.67 -5.71
CA GLN A 303 27.23 -11.92 -4.94
C GLN A 303 25.79 -12.38 -4.77
N PRO A 304 25.29 -13.26 -5.65
CA PRO A 304 23.93 -13.74 -5.55
C PRO A 304 23.81 -14.82 -4.51
N ASP A 305 22.76 -14.74 -3.70
CA ASP A 305 22.28 -15.89 -2.94
C ASP A 305 21.40 -16.76 -3.86
N THR A 306 20.20 -16.28 -4.17
CA THR A 306 19.33 -16.98 -5.13
C THR A 306 19.61 -16.62 -6.60
N ILE A 307 19.53 -17.65 -7.47
CA ILE A 307 19.50 -17.49 -8.93
C ILE A 307 18.28 -18.16 -9.59
N ALA A 308 17.70 -17.50 -10.60
CA ALA A 308 16.57 -18.02 -11.36
C ALA A 308 16.80 -17.99 -12.88
N PHE A 309 16.42 -19.06 -13.58
CA PHE A 309 16.48 -19.14 -15.03
C PHE A 309 15.23 -18.53 -15.68
N MET A 310 15.44 -17.74 -16.74
CA MET A 310 14.35 -17.28 -17.59
C MET A 310 14.70 -17.34 -19.07
N GLU A 311 13.72 -17.67 -19.92
CA GLU A 311 13.86 -17.58 -21.38
C GLU A 311 12.89 -16.54 -21.92
N MET A 312 13.40 -15.56 -22.69
CA MET A 312 12.57 -14.51 -23.29
C MET A 312 13.04 -14.20 -24.72
N GLY A 313 12.12 -14.23 -25.68
CA GLY A 313 12.45 -14.03 -27.10
C GLY A 313 13.43 -15.07 -27.67
N GLY A 314 13.48 -16.28 -27.10
CA GLY A 314 14.43 -17.34 -27.48
C GLY A 314 15.86 -17.12 -26.97
N VAL A 315 16.06 -16.18 -26.04
CA VAL A 315 17.32 -15.95 -25.33
C VAL A 315 17.18 -16.42 -23.89
N GLU A 316 18.19 -17.14 -23.41
CA GLU A 316 18.31 -17.59 -22.01
C GLU A 316 18.97 -16.51 -21.15
N TYR A 317 18.45 -16.29 -19.95
CA TYR A 317 18.96 -15.35 -18.95
C TYR A 317 18.97 -15.97 -17.55
N ILE A 318 19.81 -15.42 -16.69
CA ILE A 318 19.89 -15.71 -15.26
C ILE A 318 19.56 -14.44 -14.49
N VAL A 319 18.60 -14.52 -13.58
CA VAL A 319 18.23 -13.46 -12.64
C VAL A 319 18.89 -13.76 -11.31
N THR A 320 19.45 -12.75 -10.64
CA THR A 320 20.24 -12.90 -9.40
C THR A 320 19.73 -11.98 -8.30
N ALA A 321 19.64 -12.47 -7.07
CA ALA A 321 19.36 -11.69 -5.86
C ALA A 321 20.69 -11.37 -5.16
N ASN A 322 21.23 -10.16 -5.32
CA ASN A 322 22.60 -9.87 -4.88
C ASN A 322 22.65 -9.38 -3.43
N GLU A 323 22.41 -10.29 -2.49
CA GLU A 323 22.45 -10.08 -1.04
C GLU A 323 23.89 -9.82 -0.58
N GLY A 324 24.74 -10.82 -0.81
CA GLY A 324 26.18 -10.84 -0.65
C GLY A 324 26.64 -11.34 0.71
N ASP A 325 27.79 -12.00 0.76
CA ASP A 325 28.33 -12.46 2.03
C ASP A 325 29.85 -12.26 2.10
N ASP A 326 30.34 -11.99 3.31
CA ASP A 326 31.77 -11.84 3.58
C ASP A 326 32.30 -13.02 4.39
N MET A 327 33.52 -13.45 4.09
CA MET A 327 34.07 -14.64 4.72
C MET A 327 34.84 -14.29 6.01
N GLU A 328 34.43 -14.89 7.13
CA GLU A 328 35.11 -14.80 8.43
C GLU A 328 35.48 -16.21 8.93
N LEU A 329 36.78 -16.45 9.16
CA LEU A 329 37.28 -17.77 9.56
C LEU A 329 38.08 -17.69 10.86
N GLN A 330 37.80 -18.61 11.78
CA GLN A 330 38.51 -18.71 13.07
C GLN A 330 39.11 -20.10 13.27
N ALA A 331 40.41 -20.17 13.54
CA ALA A 331 41.14 -21.39 13.88
C ALA A 331 41.86 -21.23 15.23
N GLY A 332 41.27 -21.77 16.29
CA GLY A 332 41.80 -21.63 17.64
C GLY A 332 41.75 -20.19 18.15
N ASN A 333 42.89 -19.49 18.13
CA ASN A 333 42.99 -18.06 18.52
C ASN A 333 43.43 -17.17 17.34
N GLU A 334 43.53 -17.73 16.14
CA GLU A 334 43.85 -16.98 14.92
C GLU A 334 42.56 -16.74 14.15
N GLU A 335 42.40 -15.53 13.64
CA GLU A 335 41.24 -15.07 12.89
C GLU A 335 41.72 -14.55 11.53
N TRP A 336 40.91 -14.80 10.51
CA TRP A 336 41.06 -14.26 9.18
C TRP A 336 39.71 -13.65 8.81
N GLU A 337 39.70 -12.35 8.57
CA GLU A 337 38.52 -11.59 8.17
C GLU A 337 38.76 -11.09 6.76
N GLU A 338 37.81 -11.36 5.87
CA GLU A 338 37.87 -10.83 4.51
C GLU A 338 37.56 -9.32 4.48
N SER A 339 36.73 -8.83 5.39
CA SER A 339 36.25 -7.46 5.40
C SER A 339 37.00 -6.54 6.38
N GLN A 340 37.00 -5.25 6.09
CA GLN A 340 37.53 -4.20 6.97
C GLN A 340 36.69 -2.93 6.82
N ARG A 341 36.53 -2.17 7.92
CA ARG A 341 35.78 -0.91 7.92
C ARG A 341 36.51 0.17 7.11
N GLY A 342 35.75 0.99 6.38
CA GLY A 342 36.30 2.05 5.51
C GLY A 342 37.29 3.00 6.21
N ASN A 343 37.02 3.37 7.47
CA ASN A 343 37.88 4.28 8.22
C ASN A 343 39.26 3.71 8.58
N ASP A 344 39.40 2.38 8.61
CA ASP A 344 40.66 1.74 8.95
C ASP A 344 41.63 1.78 7.75
N PHE A 345 41.13 1.72 6.52
CA PHE A 345 41.96 1.92 5.32
C PHE A 345 42.65 3.29 5.32
N VAL A 346 41.97 4.32 5.83
CA VAL A 346 42.53 5.67 5.97
C VAL A 346 43.55 5.73 7.11
N LYS A 347 43.22 5.20 8.29
CA LYS A 347 44.12 5.22 9.46
C LYS A 347 45.41 4.46 9.22
N GLU A 348 45.34 3.36 8.48
CA GLU A 348 46.46 2.49 8.19
C GLU A 348 47.24 2.90 6.93
N ASN A 349 46.83 3.97 6.25
CA ASN A 349 47.45 4.47 5.03
C ASN A 349 47.52 3.40 3.92
N GLN A 350 46.40 2.70 3.72
CA GLN A 350 46.25 1.61 2.75
C GLN A 350 45.65 2.09 1.41
N LEU A 351 45.47 3.39 1.16
CA LEU A 351 44.83 3.89 -0.06
C LEU A 351 45.84 4.55 -1.01
N SER A 352 45.89 4.10 -2.27
CA SER A 352 46.76 4.66 -3.32
C SER A 352 46.18 5.94 -3.92
N ASP A 353 47.02 6.80 -4.51
CA ASP A 353 46.61 8.07 -5.13
C ASP A 353 45.51 7.95 -6.22
N GLN A 354 45.14 6.73 -6.63
CA GLN A 354 44.02 6.50 -7.54
C GLN A 354 42.63 6.62 -6.88
N VAL A 355 42.55 6.39 -5.56
CA VAL A 355 41.28 6.55 -4.82
C VAL A 355 40.95 8.05 -4.73
N PRO A 356 39.78 8.50 -5.24
CA PRO A 356 39.43 9.92 -5.27
C PRO A 356 39.46 10.58 -3.89
N SER A 357 39.81 11.87 -3.85
CA SER A 357 39.95 12.63 -2.60
C SER A 357 38.66 12.72 -1.79
N GLU A 358 37.53 12.77 -2.47
CA GLU A 358 36.18 12.78 -1.93
C GLU A 358 35.84 11.44 -1.27
N VAL A 359 36.19 10.32 -1.91
CA VAL A 359 36.02 8.96 -1.35
C VAL A 359 36.90 8.79 -0.11
N ARG A 360 38.17 9.24 -0.16
CA ARG A 360 39.07 9.23 1.01
C ARG A 360 38.51 10.02 2.18
N SER A 361 37.87 11.16 1.91
CA SER A 361 37.26 12.00 2.94
C SER A 361 36.03 11.31 3.54
N ALA A 362 35.18 10.69 2.71
CA ALA A 362 34.03 9.92 3.16
C ALA A 362 34.43 8.67 3.94
N LEU A 363 35.50 7.96 3.56
CA LEU A 363 36.05 6.83 4.31
C LEU A 363 36.56 7.24 5.69
N ALA A 364 37.09 8.46 5.84
CA ALA A 364 37.53 8.95 7.14
C ALA A 364 36.36 9.31 8.08
N ASP A 365 35.15 9.42 7.55
CA ASP A 365 33.95 9.87 8.23
C ASP A 365 33.04 8.69 8.59
N LYS A 366 32.69 8.56 9.87
CA LYS A 366 31.86 7.46 10.37
C LYS A 366 30.38 7.62 10.04
N GLU A 367 29.96 8.83 9.66
CA GLU A 367 28.59 9.14 9.20
C GLU A 367 28.47 8.96 7.67
N LYS A 368 29.51 8.41 7.01
CA LYS A 368 29.56 8.12 5.58
C LYS A 368 30.19 6.73 5.37
N LEU A 369 31.07 6.56 4.40
CA LEU A 369 31.72 5.28 4.09
C LEU A 369 32.61 4.73 5.20
N GLY A 370 32.94 5.48 6.25
CA GLY A 370 33.89 5.05 7.26
C GLY A 370 33.43 3.87 8.09
N ARG A 371 32.14 3.54 8.10
CA ARG A 371 31.62 2.32 8.72
C ARG A 371 31.30 1.20 7.75
N LEU A 372 31.12 1.47 6.47
CA LEU A 372 30.88 0.41 5.49
C LEU A 372 32.01 -0.65 5.49
N GLN A 373 31.65 -1.93 5.40
CA GLN A 373 32.59 -3.05 5.28
C GLN A 373 33.06 -3.22 3.83
N PHE A 374 34.38 -3.20 3.63
CA PHE A 374 35.00 -3.37 2.33
C PHE A 374 35.92 -4.60 2.32
N SER A 375 36.00 -5.28 1.19
CA SER A 375 36.92 -6.39 0.96
C SER A 375 38.38 -5.94 1.13
N THR A 376 39.13 -6.76 1.84
CA THR A 376 40.58 -6.62 2.03
C THR A 376 41.38 -7.35 0.94
N VAL A 377 40.74 -8.09 0.06
CA VAL A 377 41.41 -8.85 -1.01
C VAL A 377 41.25 -8.19 -2.38
N ASP A 378 40.11 -7.52 -2.62
CA ASP A 378 39.80 -6.90 -3.90
C ASP A 378 40.33 -5.47 -4.03
N GLY A 379 40.73 -5.07 -5.24
CA GLY A 379 41.15 -3.68 -5.51
C GLY A 379 42.58 -3.31 -5.12
N ARG A 380 43.40 -4.26 -4.67
CA ARG A 380 44.82 -4.04 -4.36
C ARG A 380 45.62 -3.53 -5.56
N ASN A 381 46.51 -2.59 -5.32
CA ASN A 381 47.39 -2.02 -6.32
C ASN A 381 48.42 -3.09 -6.77
N PRO A 382 48.51 -3.40 -8.08
CA PRO A 382 49.37 -4.48 -8.58
C PRO A 382 50.88 -4.17 -8.50
N GLN A 383 51.26 -2.91 -8.27
CA GLN A 383 52.65 -2.48 -8.08
C GLN A 383 53.01 -2.30 -6.60
N ASN A 384 52.03 -2.07 -5.72
CA ASN A 384 52.20 -1.96 -4.27
C ASN A 384 51.02 -2.62 -3.55
N THR A 385 51.11 -3.92 -3.28
CA THR A 385 49.99 -4.70 -2.75
C THR A 385 49.57 -4.32 -1.33
N SER A 386 50.29 -3.43 -0.63
CA SER A 386 49.85 -2.85 0.65
C SER A 386 48.86 -1.69 0.49
N GLU A 387 48.63 -1.22 -0.74
CA GLU A 387 47.69 -0.15 -1.05
C GLU A 387 46.56 -0.64 -1.95
N PHE A 388 45.42 0.04 -1.92
CA PHE A 388 44.24 -0.21 -2.73
C PHE A 388 44.03 0.92 -3.73
N ASP A 389 43.79 0.57 -5.00
CA ASP A 389 43.43 1.49 -6.07
C ASP A 389 41.92 1.76 -6.11
N ARG A 390 41.11 0.81 -5.61
CA ARG A 390 39.65 0.83 -5.56
C ARG A 390 39.16 0.06 -4.34
N LEU A 391 37.95 0.34 -3.89
CA LEU A 391 37.30 -0.37 -2.81
C LEU A 391 36.01 -1.03 -3.29
N TYR A 392 35.76 -2.24 -2.76
CA TYR A 392 34.63 -3.10 -3.09
C TYR A 392 33.94 -3.49 -1.78
N PHE A 393 32.66 -3.17 -1.62
CA PHE A 393 31.85 -3.66 -0.50
C PHE A 393 30.95 -4.82 -0.94
N TYR A 394 30.38 -5.52 0.04
CA TYR A 394 29.66 -6.77 -0.16
C TYR A 394 28.22 -6.54 -0.60
N GLY A 395 27.74 -7.43 -1.48
CA GLY A 395 26.40 -7.36 -2.02
C GLY A 395 26.18 -6.34 -3.14
N GLY A 396 25.28 -6.67 -4.04
CA GLY A 396 24.84 -5.74 -5.09
C GLY A 396 23.74 -4.79 -4.60
N ARG A 397 23.08 -5.13 -3.48
CA ARG A 397 21.85 -4.48 -2.97
C ARG A 397 20.79 -4.30 -4.06
N SER A 398 20.75 -5.25 -5.00
CA SER A 398 19.98 -5.16 -6.24
C SER A 398 19.63 -6.54 -6.76
N VAL A 399 18.68 -6.58 -7.69
CA VAL A 399 18.47 -7.73 -8.56
C VAL A 399 19.09 -7.42 -9.92
N SER A 400 19.80 -8.41 -10.48
CA SER A 400 20.46 -8.27 -11.78
C SER A 400 20.00 -9.36 -12.75
N ILE A 401 20.12 -9.09 -14.05
CA ILE A 401 19.80 -10.04 -15.13
C ILE A 401 20.98 -10.15 -16.08
N PHE A 402 21.46 -11.37 -16.26
CA PHE A 402 22.60 -11.70 -17.13
C PHE A 402 22.15 -12.57 -18.31
N ARG A 403 22.79 -12.44 -19.48
CA ARG A 403 22.60 -13.42 -20.55
C ARG A 403 23.28 -14.74 -20.19
N ALA A 404 22.62 -15.88 -20.37
CA ALA A 404 23.18 -17.17 -19.98
C ALA A 404 24.27 -17.72 -20.94
N ASP A 405 24.44 -17.12 -22.12
CA ASP A 405 25.44 -17.55 -23.11
C ASP A 405 26.84 -16.97 -22.87
N ASP A 406 26.93 -15.74 -22.37
CA ASP A 406 28.20 -15.04 -22.12
C ASP A 406 28.29 -14.33 -20.75
N PHE A 407 27.23 -14.39 -19.94
CA PHE A 407 27.10 -13.73 -18.64
C PHE A 407 27.33 -12.21 -18.68
N SER A 408 27.00 -11.58 -19.81
CA SER A 408 26.91 -10.13 -19.87
C SER A 408 25.69 -9.61 -19.09
N LEU A 409 25.90 -8.59 -18.26
CA LEU A 409 24.86 -7.88 -17.53
C LEU A 409 23.94 -7.12 -18.51
N VAL A 410 22.63 -7.35 -18.39
CA VAL A 410 21.58 -6.74 -19.21
C VAL A 410 20.76 -5.73 -18.43
N TYR A 411 20.52 -6.00 -17.15
CA TYR A 411 19.75 -5.15 -16.25
C TYR A 411 20.29 -5.26 -14.83
N ASP A 412 20.23 -4.14 -14.10
CA ASP A 412 20.50 -4.04 -12.67
C ASP A 412 19.48 -3.05 -12.09
N SER A 413 18.85 -3.41 -10.97
CA SER A 413 17.89 -2.51 -10.32
C SER A 413 18.54 -1.28 -9.68
N GLY A 414 19.87 -1.19 -9.64
CA GLY A 414 20.57 -0.01 -9.13
C GLY A 414 20.31 0.19 -7.64
N ASP A 415 19.82 1.37 -7.28
CA ASP A 415 19.39 1.71 -5.93
C ASP A 415 17.86 1.63 -5.75
N GLU A 416 17.12 1.07 -6.71
CA GLU A 416 15.66 1.09 -6.69
C GLU A 416 15.10 0.38 -5.45
N ILE A 417 15.61 -0.79 -5.08
CA ILE A 417 15.16 -1.54 -3.90
C ILE A 417 15.26 -0.66 -2.63
N ALA A 418 16.43 -0.05 -2.39
CA ALA A 418 16.64 0.86 -1.27
C ALA A 418 15.68 2.07 -1.31
N ARG A 419 15.53 2.73 -2.47
CA ARG A 419 14.63 3.89 -2.57
C ARG A 419 13.16 3.53 -2.37
N ARG A 420 12.70 2.39 -2.90
CA ARG A 420 11.32 1.90 -2.72
C ARG A 420 11.06 1.53 -1.28
N HIS A 421 11.99 0.84 -0.63
CA HIS A 421 11.88 0.52 0.79
C HIS A 421 11.86 1.78 1.66
N ALA A 422 12.77 2.72 1.42
CA ALA A 422 12.82 3.99 2.14
C ALA A 422 11.51 4.78 2.04
N GLY A 423 10.86 4.78 0.87
CA GLY A 423 9.57 5.45 0.67
C GLY A 423 8.37 4.71 1.26
N ALA A 424 8.40 3.38 1.32
CA ALA A 424 7.25 2.59 1.79
C ALA A 424 7.28 2.31 3.30
N TYR A 425 8.48 2.01 3.85
CA TYR A 425 8.68 1.61 5.24
C TYR A 425 9.91 2.32 5.84
N PRO A 426 9.89 3.66 5.95
CA PRO A 426 11.05 4.44 6.37
C PRO A 426 11.53 4.07 7.77
N GLU A 427 10.64 3.79 8.73
CA GLU A 427 11.05 3.43 10.10
C GLU A 427 11.71 2.05 10.23
N LEU A 428 11.78 1.31 9.13
CA LEU A 428 12.38 -0.02 9.02
C LEU A 428 13.45 -0.10 7.94
N PHE A 429 13.83 1.05 7.36
CA PHE A 429 14.85 1.09 6.33
C PHE A 429 16.17 0.53 6.85
N ASN A 430 16.72 -0.46 6.12
CA ASN A 430 17.90 -1.23 6.50
C ASN A 430 17.89 -1.66 7.98
N ALA A 431 16.70 -2.01 8.49
CA ALA A 431 16.56 -2.50 9.85
C ALA A 431 17.25 -3.86 10.00
N ASP A 432 17.84 -4.11 11.16
CA ASP A 432 18.36 -5.44 11.50
C ASP A 432 17.30 -6.22 12.28
N TYR A 433 16.63 -7.18 11.64
CA TYR A 433 15.59 -7.98 12.31
C TYR A 433 16.15 -9.09 13.22
N LEU A 434 17.45 -9.04 13.52
CA LEU A 434 18.08 -9.71 14.64
C LEU A 434 18.34 -8.72 15.79
N SER A 435 17.83 -9.03 16.97
CA SER A 435 18.13 -8.28 18.20
C SER A 435 19.04 -9.09 19.13
N ARG A 436 20.01 -8.41 19.73
CA ARG A 436 20.84 -8.96 20.81
C ARG A 436 20.11 -9.01 22.17
N ASP A 437 18.97 -8.34 22.27
CA ASP A 437 18.07 -8.36 23.41
C ASP A 437 16.61 -8.34 22.93
N PRO A 438 16.10 -9.44 22.35
CA PRO A 438 14.77 -9.48 21.74
C PRO A 438 13.64 -9.27 22.76
N ALA A 439 13.95 -9.31 24.05
CA ALA A 439 13.01 -8.99 25.13
C ALA A 439 12.86 -7.48 25.37
N SER A 440 13.72 -6.64 24.81
CA SER A 440 13.69 -5.19 25.01
C SER A 440 13.73 -4.38 23.72
N ASP A 441 14.42 -4.83 22.68
CA ASP A 441 14.44 -4.14 21.38
C ASP A 441 13.18 -4.45 20.58
N SER A 442 12.71 -3.47 19.81
CA SER A 442 11.71 -3.63 18.76
C SER A 442 12.33 -3.60 17.36
N PRO A 443 11.63 -4.09 16.31
CA PRO A 443 12.05 -3.89 14.93
C PRO A 443 12.37 -2.42 14.57
N THR A 444 11.59 -1.46 15.08
CA THR A 444 11.88 -0.04 14.84
C THR A 444 13.15 0.46 15.55
N ASP A 445 13.56 -0.18 16.66
CA ASP A 445 14.83 0.15 17.33
C ASP A 445 16.06 -0.35 16.56
N THR A 446 15.84 -1.15 15.51
CA THR A 446 16.90 -1.65 14.64
C THR A 446 16.98 -0.92 13.31
N PHE A 447 16.17 0.11 13.09
CA PHE A 447 16.28 1.06 11.99
C PHE A 447 17.74 1.40 11.67
N ASP A 448 18.08 1.35 10.39
CA ASP A 448 19.37 1.78 9.83
C ASP A 448 20.60 0.94 10.27
N LYS A 449 20.41 -0.09 11.10
CA LYS A 449 21.52 -0.93 11.62
C LYS A 449 22.24 -1.77 10.55
N ARG A 450 21.68 -1.91 9.35
CA ARG A 450 22.32 -2.63 8.22
C ARG A 450 22.91 -1.73 7.14
N SER A 451 22.78 -0.40 7.24
CA SER A 451 23.29 0.53 6.22
C SER A 451 24.81 0.48 6.08
N ASP A 452 25.54 0.27 7.18
CA ASP A 452 26.99 0.07 7.18
C ASP A 452 27.44 -1.35 6.77
N ASN A 453 26.50 -2.21 6.39
CA ASN A 453 26.77 -3.57 5.95
C ASN A 453 26.15 -3.85 4.55
N LYS A 454 25.16 -4.72 4.44
CA LYS A 454 24.57 -5.17 3.17
C LYS A 454 23.23 -4.49 2.84
N GLY A 455 22.72 -3.61 3.71
CA GLY A 455 21.59 -2.73 3.44
C GLY A 455 20.25 -3.46 3.33
N THR A 456 19.64 -3.45 2.14
CA THR A 456 18.31 -4.06 1.93
C THR A 456 18.35 -5.57 1.75
N GLU A 457 19.50 -6.14 1.37
CA GLU A 457 19.74 -7.60 1.32
C GLU A 457 18.70 -8.38 0.48
N PRO A 458 18.64 -8.17 -0.86
CA PRO A 458 17.77 -8.97 -1.73
C PRO A 458 18.30 -10.40 -1.82
N GLU A 459 17.55 -11.33 -1.27
CA GLU A 459 17.97 -12.68 -0.90
C GLU A 459 17.39 -13.74 -1.83
N ALA A 460 16.06 -13.73 -1.93
CA ALA A 460 15.32 -14.68 -2.73
C ALA A 460 14.76 -14.03 -3.99
N VAL A 461 14.87 -14.70 -5.14
CA VAL A 461 14.15 -14.34 -6.37
C VAL A 461 13.37 -15.51 -6.91
N GLU A 462 12.12 -15.26 -7.28
CA GLU A 462 11.27 -16.26 -7.90
C GLU A 462 10.54 -15.68 -9.11
N LEU A 463 10.29 -16.52 -10.11
CA LEU A 463 9.62 -16.12 -11.34
C LEU A 463 8.26 -16.78 -11.50
N GLY A 464 7.25 -15.97 -11.81
CA GLY A 464 5.90 -16.42 -12.11
C GLY A 464 5.41 -15.96 -13.47
N GLU A 465 4.30 -16.54 -13.90
CA GLU A 465 3.51 -16.01 -15.01
C GLU A 465 2.07 -15.81 -14.54
N ILE A 466 1.59 -14.58 -14.67
CA ILE A 466 0.27 -14.15 -14.22
C ILE A 466 -0.39 -13.47 -15.42
N ASN A 467 -1.48 -14.05 -15.89
CA ASN A 467 -2.27 -13.50 -17.00
C ASN A 467 -1.46 -13.18 -18.27
N GLY A 468 -0.44 -14.01 -18.55
CA GLY A 468 0.47 -13.83 -19.68
C GLY A 468 1.56 -12.79 -19.48
N LYS A 469 1.59 -12.10 -18.33
CA LYS A 469 2.70 -11.25 -17.88
C LYS A 469 3.67 -12.11 -17.08
N ARG A 470 4.97 -11.98 -17.35
CA ARG A 470 5.99 -12.58 -16.48
C ARG A 470 6.20 -11.67 -15.29
N VAL A 471 6.35 -12.25 -14.11
CA VAL A 471 6.47 -11.53 -12.84
C VAL A 471 7.72 -12.04 -12.12
N LEU A 472 8.45 -11.13 -11.52
CA LEU A 472 9.59 -11.38 -10.65
C LEU A 472 9.21 -10.97 -9.23
N PHE A 473 9.34 -11.91 -8.30
CA PHE A 473 9.21 -11.68 -6.87
C PHE A 473 10.61 -11.59 -6.28
N VAL A 474 10.80 -10.66 -5.34
CA VAL A 474 12.08 -10.45 -4.65
C VAL A 474 11.83 -10.40 -3.15
N GLY A 475 12.46 -11.29 -2.40
CA GLY A 475 12.49 -11.30 -0.95
C GLY A 475 13.71 -10.53 -0.47
N ASN A 476 13.52 -9.61 0.47
CA ASN A 476 14.62 -8.86 1.08
C ASN A 476 14.75 -9.31 2.53
N GLU A 477 15.85 -9.98 2.88
CA GLU A 477 16.04 -10.71 4.14
C GLU A 477 15.87 -9.76 5.34
N ARG A 478 16.78 -8.80 5.50
CA ARG A 478 16.80 -7.92 6.69
C ARG A 478 15.65 -6.96 6.76
N THR A 479 15.19 -6.46 5.63
CA THR A 479 14.06 -5.52 5.61
C THR A 479 12.70 -6.22 5.72
N CYS A 480 12.67 -7.55 5.65
CA CYS A 480 11.47 -8.39 5.68
C CYS A 480 10.42 -7.97 4.64
N ALA A 481 10.87 -7.44 3.50
CA ALA A 481 10.00 -6.86 2.48
C ALA A 481 9.97 -7.72 1.22
N LEU A 482 8.77 -7.94 0.70
CA LEU A 482 8.52 -8.61 -0.58
C LEU A 482 8.27 -7.56 -1.66
N MET A 483 9.01 -7.62 -2.76
CA MET A 483 8.81 -6.75 -3.91
C MET A 483 8.33 -7.53 -5.12
N VAL A 484 7.47 -6.89 -5.90
CA VAL A 484 6.91 -7.44 -7.13
C VAL A 484 7.33 -6.58 -8.31
N TYR A 485 7.82 -7.22 -9.35
CA TYR A 485 8.14 -6.58 -10.63
C TYR A 485 7.46 -7.34 -11.78
N ALA A 486 7.03 -6.64 -12.82
CA ALA A 486 6.44 -7.24 -14.02
C ALA A 486 7.31 -6.97 -15.24
N PHE A 487 7.39 -7.94 -16.15
CA PHE A 487 8.03 -7.75 -17.44
C PHE A 487 6.98 -7.40 -18.49
N GLU A 488 7.15 -6.25 -19.12
CA GLU A 488 6.37 -5.87 -20.30
C GLU A 488 6.67 -6.80 -21.48
N SER A 489 5.69 -6.96 -22.37
CA SER A 489 5.84 -7.80 -23.57
C SER A 489 7.09 -7.43 -24.36
N ASP A 490 7.98 -8.40 -24.57
CA ASP A 490 9.28 -8.26 -25.25
C ASP A 490 10.33 -7.37 -24.57
N SER A 491 10.11 -6.93 -23.32
CA SER A 491 11.09 -6.17 -22.52
C SER A 491 11.80 -7.05 -21.48
N ILE A 492 13.13 -7.01 -21.48
CA ILE A 492 13.95 -7.69 -20.46
C ILE A 492 14.15 -6.81 -19.22
N VAL A 493 13.74 -5.55 -19.30
CA VAL A 493 13.76 -4.61 -18.18
C VAL A 493 12.44 -4.78 -17.43
N PRO A 494 12.46 -5.30 -16.20
CA PRO A 494 11.26 -5.40 -15.37
C PRO A 494 10.86 -4.02 -14.86
N VAL A 495 9.58 -3.86 -14.53
CA VAL A 495 9.01 -2.64 -13.95
C VAL A 495 8.51 -2.96 -12.56
N PHE A 496 8.88 -2.14 -11.57
CA PHE A 496 8.38 -2.26 -10.21
C PHE A 496 6.85 -2.14 -10.17
N GLN A 497 6.20 -3.01 -9.39
CA GLN A 497 4.75 -3.09 -9.27
C GLN A 497 4.31 -2.72 -7.85
N SER A 498 4.88 -3.40 -6.85
CA SER A 498 4.50 -3.18 -5.46
C SER A 498 5.62 -3.62 -4.50
N ILE A 499 5.50 -3.15 -3.25
CA ILE A 499 6.30 -3.58 -2.11
C ILE A 499 5.34 -3.88 -0.96
N HIS A 500 5.60 -4.96 -0.25
CA HIS A 500 4.78 -5.40 0.87
C HIS A 500 5.65 -5.83 2.04
N ARG A 501 5.26 -5.39 3.23
CA ARG A 501 5.75 -5.88 4.51
C ARG A 501 4.55 -6.20 5.39
N PHE A 502 4.63 -7.32 6.09
CA PHE A 502 3.56 -7.80 6.96
C PHE A 502 4.06 -7.87 8.42
N GLY A 503 3.15 -7.69 9.37
CA GLY A 503 3.45 -7.73 10.81
C GLY A 503 3.68 -6.37 11.48
N GLU A 504 3.42 -6.33 12.78
CA GLU A 504 3.66 -5.21 13.68
C GLU A 504 5.18 -4.97 13.86
N SER A 505 5.57 -3.72 14.04
CA SER A 505 6.97 -3.30 14.18
C SER A 505 7.28 -2.60 15.51
N ARG A 506 6.24 -2.25 16.27
CA ARG A 506 6.30 -1.48 17.53
C ARG A 506 5.98 -2.39 18.71
N GLY A 507 7.03 -2.85 19.39
CA GLY A 507 6.96 -3.79 20.51
C GLY A 507 8.21 -4.67 20.56
N ALA A 508 8.52 -5.24 21.72
CA ALA A 508 9.68 -6.12 21.84
C ALA A 508 9.56 -7.32 20.88
N PHE A 509 10.65 -7.70 20.21
CA PHE A 509 10.67 -8.86 19.29
C PHE A 509 9.99 -10.10 19.90
N SER A 510 10.30 -10.41 21.16
CA SER A 510 9.70 -11.56 21.87
C SER A 510 8.19 -11.44 22.04
N ASP A 511 7.70 -10.25 22.39
CA ASP A 511 6.26 -10.03 22.62
C ASP A 511 5.48 -10.10 21.31
N LEU A 512 6.05 -9.54 20.23
CA LEU A 512 5.47 -9.60 18.90
C LEU A 512 5.45 -11.03 18.37
N TYR A 513 6.52 -11.80 18.59
CA TYR A 513 6.60 -13.21 18.18
C TYR A 513 5.63 -14.09 18.96
N ASP A 514 5.62 -13.99 20.29
CA ASP A 514 4.70 -14.74 21.16
C ASP A 514 3.24 -14.42 20.84
N GLY A 515 2.97 -13.16 20.48
CA GLY A 515 1.66 -12.68 20.04
C GLY A 515 1.31 -13.04 18.60
N ARG A 516 2.20 -13.68 17.83
CA ARG A 516 2.06 -13.98 16.39
C ARG A 516 1.79 -12.75 15.52
N LYS A 517 2.35 -11.62 15.94
CA LYS A 517 2.15 -10.29 15.36
C LYS A 517 3.34 -9.80 14.57
N ILE A 518 4.52 -10.43 14.71
CA ILE A 518 5.76 -9.94 14.12
C ILE A 518 5.83 -10.08 12.59
N GLY A 519 4.92 -10.88 12.00
CA GLY A 519 4.87 -11.16 10.58
C GLY A 519 5.88 -12.23 10.16
N ASN A 520 6.20 -12.25 8.86
CA ASN A 520 7.19 -13.14 8.28
C ASN A 520 8.48 -12.34 8.16
N LEU A 521 9.49 -12.73 8.94
CA LEU A 521 10.81 -12.11 8.89
C LEU A 521 11.60 -12.71 7.74
N ASP A 522 12.72 -12.13 7.31
CA ASP A 522 13.76 -12.86 6.58
C ASP A 522 13.27 -13.85 5.49
N PRO A 523 12.65 -13.37 4.39
CA PRO A 523 12.17 -14.24 3.33
C PRO A 523 13.32 -14.97 2.61
N GLU A 524 13.61 -16.21 3.04
CA GLU A 524 14.66 -17.11 2.57
C GLU A 524 14.31 -17.86 1.28
N ASP A 525 13.05 -18.27 1.13
CA ASP A 525 12.59 -19.03 -0.04
C ASP A 525 11.25 -18.50 -0.53
N LEU A 526 11.15 -18.37 -1.85
CA LEU A 526 9.96 -17.91 -2.56
C LEU A 526 9.55 -18.96 -3.58
N ARG A 527 8.30 -19.41 -3.54
CA ARG A 527 7.75 -20.36 -4.52
C ARG A 527 6.46 -19.84 -5.13
N PHE A 528 6.49 -19.57 -6.43
CA PHE A 528 5.29 -19.19 -7.16
C PHE A 528 4.47 -20.43 -7.49
N ILE A 529 3.20 -20.42 -7.11
CA ILE A 529 2.25 -21.49 -7.38
C ILE A 529 1.19 -20.96 -8.34
N LYS A 530 1.22 -21.43 -9.58
CA LYS A 530 0.26 -21.03 -10.60
C LYS A 530 -1.18 -21.41 -10.20
N ALA A 531 -2.13 -20.60 -10.65
CA ALA A 531 -3.56 -20.75 -10.34
C ALA A 531 -4.13 -22.17 -10.54
N SER A 532 -3.70 -22.90 -11.58
CA SER A 532 -4.20 -24.25 -11.86
C SER A 532 -3.84 -25.29 -10.81
N ASP A 533 -2.85 -24.99 -9.98
CA ASP A 533 -2.23 -25.91 -9.02
C ASP A 533 -2.61 -25.56 -7.58
N THR A 534 -3.40 -24.51 -7.37
CA THR A 534 -3.84 -24.06 -6.04
C THR A 534 -5.28 -24.47 -5.78
N PRO A 535 -5.66 -24.72 -4.51
CA PRO A 535 -7.05 -25.03 -4.17
C PRO A 535 -8.00 -23.83 -4.33
N LEU A 536 -7.47 -22.60 -4.38
CA LEU A 536 -8.26 -21.38 -4.63
C LEU A 536 -8.51 -21.11 -6.11
N GLY A 537 -7.80 -21.79 -7.03
CA GLY A 537 -7.84 -21.41 -8.45
C GLY A 537 -7.22 -20.04 -8.74
N LYS A 538 -6.44 -19.50 -7.80
CA LYS A 538 -5.74 -18.20 -7.89
C LYS A 538 -4.22 -18.39 -7.77
N PRO A 539 -3.40 -17.56 -8.42
CA PRO A 539 -1.95 -17.66 -8.27
C PRO A 539 -1.54 -17.26 -6.85
N LEU A 540 -0.63 -18.04 -6.26
CA LEU A 540 -0.14 -17.83 -4.90
C LEU A 540 1.39 -17.69 -4.89
N LEU A 541 1.91 -17.02 -3.87
CA LEU A 541 3.32 -16.97 -3.53
C LEU A 541 3.49 -17.56 -2.12
N LEU A 542 4.21 -18.67 -2.02
CA LEU A 542 4.65 -19.26 -0.77
C LEU A 542 5.97 -18.59 -0.36
N VAL A 543 6.07 -18.18 0.90
CA VAL A 543 7.24 -17.50 1.46
C VAL A 543 7.65 -18.21 2.73
N THR A 544 8.93 -18.53 2.83
CA THR A 544 9.52 -19.19 4.00
C THR A 544 10.50 -18.25 4.68
N SER A 545 10.53 -18.32 6.01
CA SER A 545 11.31 -17.44 6.88
C SER A 545 12.02 -18.23 7.97
N ALA A 546 13.34 -18.05 8.14
CA ALA A 546 14.14 -18.81 9.08
C ALA A 546 14.18 -18.24 10.51
N ILE A 547 14.47 -16.95 10.67
CA ILE A 547 14.42 -16.18 11.92
C ILE A 547 12.99 -16.19 12.45
N GLY A 548 12.00 -15.95 11.59
CA GLY A 548 10.58 -16.06 11.95
C GLY A 548 10.14 -17.51 12.23
N GLY A 549 10.80 -18.50 11.61
CA GLY A 549 10.33 -19.88 11.62
C GLY A 549 8.92 -20.01 11.04
N THR A 550 8.60 -19.20 10.02
CA THR A 550 7.26 -19.07 9.44
C THR A 550 7.19 -19.57 8.02
N VAL A 551 6.01 -20.08 7.64
CA VAL A 551 5.65 -20.37 6.27
C VAL A 551 4.34 -19.65 5.96
N ALA A 552 4.40 -18.66 5.08
CA ALA A 552 3.28 -17.81 4.71
C ALA A 552 2.82 -18.02 3.28
N MET A 553 1.53 -17.80 3.06
CA MET A 553 0.91 -17.87 1.76
C MET A 553 0.29 -16.52 1.42
N TYR A 554 0.69 -15.98 0.27
CA TYR A 554 0.14 -14.76 -0.30
C TYR A 554 -0.63 -15.08 -1.57
N GLU A 555 -1.76 -14.41 -1.76
CA GLU A 555 -2.38 -14.30 -3.07
C GLU A 555 -1.62 -13.28 -3.89
N VAL A 556 -1.31 -13.64 -5.14
CA VAL A 556 -0.79 -12.67 -6.10
C VAL A 556 -1.95 -12.05 -6.85
N VAL A 557 -2.23 -10.79 -6.54
CA VAL A 557 -3.38 -10.04 -7.06
C VAL A 557 -2.90 -9.22 -8.25
N ASP A 558 -3.33 -9.60 -9.45
CA ASP A 558 -3.19 -8.76 -10.64
C ASP A 558 -4.44 -7.89 -10.76
N SER A 559 -4.29 -6.58 -10.50
CA SER A 559 -5.41 -5.63 -10.60
C SER A 559 -6.01 -5.54 -12.01
N ASP A 560 -5.29 -5.98 -13.05
CA ASP A 560 -5.85 -6.05 -14.42
C ASP A 560 -6.58 -7.37 -14.69
N ALA A 561 -6.34 -8.42 -13.89
CA ALA A 561 -6.77 -9.76 -14.25
C ALA A 561 -6.96 -10.70 -13.04
N ASP A 562 -7.80 -10.29 -12.08
CA ASP A 562 -8.46 -11.27 -11.22
C ASP A 562 -9.32 -12.19 -12.11
N THR A 563 -8.81 -13.40 -12.37
CA THR A 563 -9.35 -14.39 -13.32
C THR A 563 -10.06 -15.54 -12.61
N GLY A 564 -11.00 -15.29 -11.69
CA GLY A 564 -11.64 -16.42 -11.02
C GLY A 564 -12.83 -16.17 -10.13
N ASP A 565 -12.91 -15.04 -9.45
CA ASP A 565 -14.25 -14.58 -9.06
C ASP A 565 -14.87 -13.91 -10.27
N SER A 566 -16.20 -13.91 -10.37
CA SER A 566 -16.90 -13.10 -11.37
C SER A 566 -16.78 -11.60 -11.09
N ASP A 567 -15.66 -11.15 -10.51
CA ASP A 567 -15.38 -9.75 -10.22
C ASP A 567 -14.92 -9.06 -11.49
N ALA A 568 -15.89 -8.87 -12.37
CA ALA A 568 -15.88 -7.67 -13.15
C ALA A 568 -15.64 -6.48 -12.20
N HIS A 569 -14.57 -5.72 -12.43
CA HIS A 569 -14.33 -4.51 -11.67
C HIS A 569 -15.50 -3.57 -11.88
N VAL A 570 -15.95 -2.97 -10.79
CA VAL A 570 -17.01 -1.98 -10.87
C VAL A 570 -16.39 -0.64 -11.17
N VAL A 571 -16.73 -0.08 -12.33
CA VAL A 571 -16.28 1.26 -12.74
C VAL A 571 -17.48 2.18 -12.96
N LEU A 572 -17.21 3.47 -12.84
CA LEU A 572 -18.15 4.52 -13.19
C LEU A 572 -17.93 4.91 -14.65
N SER A 573 -18.93 4.68 -15.50
CA SER A 573 -18.90 5.12 -16.90
C SER A 573 -19.75 6.37 -17.06
N PRO A 574 -19.19 7.53 -17.49
CA PRO A 574 -19.95 8.76 -17.64
C PRO A 574 -21.04 8.61 -18.71
N ILE A 575 -22.26 9.06 -18.39
CA ILE A 575 -23.39 9.10 -19.33
C ILE A 575 -23.69 10.53 -19.73
N SER A 576 -23.91 11.41 -18.76
CA SER A 576 -24.25 12.80 -19.00
C SER A 576 -24.01 13.67 -17.76
N THR A 577 -23.87 14.97 -17.99
CA THR A 577 -23.75 15.97 -16.93
C THR A 577 -24.67 17.15 -17.25
N VAL A 578 -25.46 17.57 -16.26
CA VAL A 578 -26.25 18.81 -16.31
C VAL A 578 -25.53 19.86 -15.49
N TYR A 579 -25.30 21.03 -16.08
CA TYR A 579 -24.90 22.21 -15.32
C TYR A 579 -26.16 22.91 -14.81
N ILE A 580 -26.19 23.20 -13.51
CA ILE A 580 -27.29 23.79 -12.78
C ILE A 580 -27.10 25.30 -12.73
N PRO A 581 -28.12 26.10 -13.11
CA PRO A 581 -28.02 27.56 -12.99
C PRO A 581 -28.08 28.00 -11.53
N TYR A 582 -27.13 28.85 -11.09
CA TYR A 582 -27.22 29.50 -9.78
C TYR A 582 -28.26 30.64 -9.77
N GLY A 583 -28.64 31.14 -10.95
CA GLY A 583 -29.67 32.17 -11.07
C GLY A 583 -30.15 32.44 -12.49
N TYR A 584 -31.20 33.25 -12.58
CA TYR A 584 -31.86 33.60 -13.82
C TYR A 584 -31.94 35.12 -13.96
N SER A 585 -31.68 35.62 -15.17
CA SER A 585 -31.84 37.05 -15.46
C SER A 585 -33.30 37.41 -15.69
N SER A 586 -33.61 38.71 -15.81
CA SER A 586 -34.99 39.20 -15.93
C SER A 586 -35.73 38.73 -17.19
N ASP A 587 -35.01 38.23 -18.19
CA ASP A 587 -35.57 37.64 -19.41
C ASP A 587 -35.58 36.10 -19.39
N ASP A 588 -35.38 35.51 -18.20
CA ASP A 588 -35.35 34.07 -17.94
C ASP A 588 -34.13 33.33 -18.52
N THR A 589 -33.05 34.06 -18.87
CA THR A 589 -31.79 33.43 -19.26
C THR A 589 -31.03 32.92 -18.04
N ALA A 590 -30.70 31.63 -18.03
CA ALA A 590 -29.91 30.93 -17.02
C ALA A 590 -28.47 31.48 -16.91
N ARG A 591 -27.93 31.52 -15.69
CA ARG A 591 -26.56 31.91 -15.35
C ARG A 591 -25.83 30.78 -14.65
N TYR A 592 -24.57 30.59 -15.01
CA TYR A 592 -23.69 29.55 -14.50
C TYR A 592 -22.43 30.21 -13.95
N GLY A 593 -21.84 29.63 -12.91
CA GLY A 593 -20.63 30.12 -12.28
C GLY A 593 -20.04 29.05 -11.37
N LEU A 594 -18.76 29.21 -11.06
CA LEU A 594 -18.02 28.37 -10.12
C LEU A 594 -18.33 28.82 -8.69
N GLY A 595 -18.66 27.88 -7.81
CA GLY A 595 -18.85 28.15 -6.38
C GLY A 595 -19.99 29.11 -6.04
N GLU A 596 -21.03 29.19 -6.90
CA GLU A 596 -22.18 30.09 -6.73
C GLU A 596 -23.37 29.43 -5.99
N GLY A 597 -23.16 28.26 -5.36
CA GLY A 597 -24.19 27.54 -4.59
C GLY A 597 -25.37 27.04 -5.44
N ALA A 598 -25.09 26.57 -6.66
CA ALA A 598 -26.14 26.19 -7.62
C ALA A 598 -26.85 24.87 -7.28
N SER A 599 -26.13 23.95 -6.62
CA SER A 599 -26.60 22.63 -6.23
C SER A 599 -25.80 22.13 -5.04
N GLU A 600 -26.45 21.45 -4.12
CA GLU A 600 -25.86 20.88 -2.90
C GLU A 600 -26.24 19.41 -2.83
N GLN A 601 -27.53 19.14 -2.57
CA GLN A 601 -28.08 17.80 -2.47
C GLN A 601 -29.09 17.52 -3.59
N SER A 602 -29.35 16.25 -3.85
CA SER A 602 -30.32 15.80 -4.85
C SER A 602 -31.36 14.84 -4.26
N ALA A 603 -32.47 14.61 -4.96
CA ALA A 603 -33.44 13.56 -4.67
C ALA A 603 -34.01 13.00 -5.97
N TYR A 604 -34.37 11.72 -6.00
CA TYR A 604 -34.85 11.05 -7.22
C TYR A 604 -36.27 10.50 -7.08
N ASP A 605 -37.12 10.78 -8.06
CA ASP A 605 -38.46 10.24 -8.23
C ASP A 605 -38.44 9.13 -9.29
N PRO A 606 -38.43 7.85 -8.89
CA PRO A 606 -38.41 6.73 -9.83
C PRO A 606 -39.70 6.59 -10.63
N ALA A 607 -40.84 7.12 -10.14
CA ALA A 607 -42.12 6.97 -10.82
C ALA A 607 -42.24 7.87 -12.05
N ASN A 608 -41.60 9.04 -12.02
CA ASN A 608 -41.65 10.02 -13.10
C ASN A 608 -40.29 10.26 -13.79
N ALA A 609 -39.23 9.56 -13.35
CA ALA A 609 -37.85 9.77 -13.80
C ALA A 609 -37.39 11.23 -13.68
N MET A 610 -37.68 11.83 -12.52
CA MET A 610 -37.34 13.23 -12.22
C MET A 610 -36.30 13.28 -11.10
N VAL A 611 -35.23 14.05 -11.31
CA VAL A 611 -34.28 14.43 -10.26
C VAL A 611 -34.59 15.84 -9.80
N TYR A 612 -34.54 16.06 -8.49
CA TYR A 612 -34.69 17.36 -7.87
C TYR A 612 -33.36 17.72 -7.24
N THR A 613 -32.82 18.90 -7.52
CA THR A 613 -31.61 19.41 -6.85
C THR A 613 -31.93 20.67 -6.10
N VAL A 614 -31.31 20.86 -4.95
CA VAL A 614 -31.45 22.07 -4.12
C VAL A 614 -30.10 22.79 -4.05
N GLY A 615 -30.11 24.11 -3.92
CA GLY A 615 -28.92 24.91 -3.59
C GLY A 615 -29.33 26.21 -2.90
N ASP A 616 -28.46 27.21 -2.89
CA ASP A 616 -28.64 28.46 -2.14
C ASP A 616 -29.91 29.24 -2.48
N ASN A 617 -30.32 29.18 -3.74
CA ASN A 617 -31.37 30.06 -4.25
C ASN A 617 -32.55 29.31 -4.87
N PHE A 618 -32.34 28.11 -5.39
CA PHE A 618 -33.31 27.43 -6.24
C PHE A 618 -33.37 25.95 -5.95
N MET A 619 -34.57 25.40 -6.14
CA MET A 619 -34.77 23.97 -6.40
C MET A 619 -35.00 23.78 -7.89
N HIS A 620 -34.25 22.88 -8.53
CA HIS A 620 -34.39 22.54 -9.94
C HIS A 620 -35.08 21.18 -10.10
N VAL A 621 -35.88 21.03 -11.15
CA VAL A 621 -36.49 19.77 -11.56
C VAL A 621 -35.90 19.35 -12.89
N ILE A 622 -35.32 18.16 -12.93
CA ILE A 622 -34.55 17.64 -14.05
C ILE A 622 -35.21 16.36 -14.52
N ASP A 623 -35.69 16.35 -15.76
CA ASP A 623 -36.22 15.15 -16.41
C ASP A 623 -35.04 14.31 -16.92
N ILE A 624 -34.94 13.07 -16.41
CA ILE A 624 -33.92 12.08 -16.80
C ILE A 624 -34.54 10.88 -17.54
N SER A 625 -35.76 11.04 -18.09
CA SER A 625 -36.40 10.03 -18.94
C SER A 625 -35.50 9.57 -20.10
N ASP A 626 -34.65 10.47 -20.60
CA ASP A 626 -33.48 10.16 -21.42
C ASP A 626 -32.21 10.50 -20.63
N ILE A 627 -31.61 9.50 -20.00
CA ILE A 627 -30.40 9.64 -19.17
C ILE A 627 -29.17 10.14 -19.94
N THR A 628 -29.18 10.11 -21.27
CA THR A 628 -28.08 10.65 -22.10
C THR A 628 -28.25 12.15 -22.36
N ARG A 629 -29.45 12.68 -22.11
CA ARG A 629 -29.84 14.06 -22.39
C ARG A 629 -30.80 14.60 -21.32
N PRO A 630 -30.41 14.60 -20.05
CA PRO A 630 -31.21 15.18 -18.98
C PRO A 630 -31.51 16.66 -19.23
N THR A 631 -32.70 17.11 -18.86
CA THR A 631 -33.14 18.50 -19.08
C THR A 631 -33.80 19.11 -17.87
N ILE A 632 -33.43 20.35 -17.53
CA ILE A 632 -34.14 21.15 -16.52
C ILE A 632 -35.51 21.54 -17.10
N VAL A 633 -36.58 21.03 -16.51
CA VAL A 633 -37.98 21.26 -16.96
C VAL A 633 -38.71 22.28 -16.09
N HIS A 634 -38.20 22.55 -14.88
CA HIS A 634 -38.74 23.54 -13.97
C HIS A 634 -37.67 24.00 -12.98
N TYR A 635 -37.86 25.19 -12.42
CA TYR A 635 -37.11 25.67 -11.27
C TYR A 635 -38.05 26.47 -10.35
N LEU A 636 -37.74 26.48 -9.06
CA LEU A 636 -38.46 27.20 -8.03
C LEU A 636 -37.48 28.01 -7.19
N GLN A 637 -37.70 29.31 -7.05
CA GLN A 637 -36.95 30.14 -6.11
C GLN A 637 -37.30 29.74 -4.67
N LEU A 638 -36.28 29.43 -3.89
CA LEU A 638 -36.39 29.12 -2.47
C LEU A 638 -36.41 30.42 -1.64
N PRO A 639 -37.06 30.41 -0.46
CA PRO A 639 -37.12 31.59 0.40
C PRO A 639 -35.81 31.86 1.18
N SER A 640 -34.94 30.86 1.29
CA SER A 640 -33.57 30.88 1.86
C SER A 640 -32.76 29.72 1.27
N SER A 641 -31.48 29.58 1.65
CA SER A 641 -30.63 28.48 1.22
C SER A 641 -31.26 27.14 1.55
N GLY A 642 -31.22 26.20 0.60
CA GLY A 642 -31.61 24.83 0.83
C GLY A 642 -30.38 23.96 1.00
N ASN A 643 -30.28 23.32 2.16
CA ASN A 643 -29.14 22.50 2.55
C ASN A 643 -29.35 21.04 2.10
N ASP A 644 -30.56 20.49 2.31
CA ASP A 644 -30.87 19.11 1.93
C ASP A 644 -32.27 18.96 1.31
N ILE A 645 -32.42 17.91 0.50
CA ILE A 645 -33.63 17.54 -0.20
C ILE A 645 -33.82 16.02 -0.19
N GLU A 646 -35.01 15.58 0.23
CA GLU A 646 -35.38 14.15 0.22
C GLU A 646 -36.82 13.96 -0.26
N LEU A 647 -37.12 12.76 -0.75
CA LEU A 647 -38.41 12.43 -1.35
C LEU A 647 -39.00 11.16 -0.75
N CYS A 648 -40.27 11.23 -0.34
CA CYS A 648 -41.03 10.03 0.06
C CYS A 648 -42.53 10.26 -0.11
N GLY A 649 -43.28 9.24 -0.53
CA GLY A 649 -44.74 9.26 -0.51
C GLY A 649 -45.38 10.32 -1.42
N GLY A 650 -44.69 10.75 -2.47
CA GLY A 650 -45.15 11.81 -3.37
C GLY A 650 -44.97 13.24 -2.83
N LEU A 651 -44.12 13.40 -1.81
CA LEU A 651 -43.72 14.69 -1.26
C LEU A 651 -42.21 14.85 -1.36
N ILE A 652 -41.80 16.10 -1.55
CA ILE A 652 -40.40 16.53 -1.51
C ILE A 652 -40.23 17.37 -0.25
N GLY A 653 -39.37 16.93 0.67
CA GLY A 653 -38.92 17.72 1.81
C GLY A 653 -37.67 18.49 1.44
N VAL A 654 -37.61 19.78 1.79
CA VAL A 654 -36.43 20.63 1.63
C VAL A 654 -36.11 21.28 2.96
N ALA A 655 -34.92 21.04 3.49
CA ALA A 655 -34.38 21.72 4.66
C ALA A 655 -33.84 23.09 4.23
N LEU A 656 -34.35 24.15 4.85
CA LEU A 656 -34.02 25.52 4.52
C LEU A 656 -33.37 26.22 5.72
N GLY A 657 -32.21 26.82 5.47
CA GLY A 657 -31.39 27.49 6.46
C GLY A 657 -32.12 28.62 7.20
N GLY A 658 -31.65 28.92 8.42
CA GLY A 658 -32.16 30.00 9.27
C GLY A 658 -32.06 29.67 10.76
N THR A 659 -32.33 30.67 11.61
CA THR A 659 -32.32 30.53 13.08
C THR A 659 -33.59 31.15 13.68
N PRO A 660 -34.69 30.37 13.85
CA PRO A 660 -34.86 28.97 13.44
C PRO A 660 -35.03 28.80 11.93
N GLY A 661 -34.68 27.63 11.41
CA GLY A 661 -34.85 27.25 10.01
C GLY A 661 -36.22 26.66 9.71
N THR A 662 -36.38 26.17 8.48
CA THR A 662 -37.68 25.70 7.98
C THR A 662 -37.56 24.42 7.15
N LEU A 663 -38.42 23.44 7.40
CA LEU A 663 -38.69 22.33 6.48
C LEU A 663 -39.87 22.70 5.59
N ASN A 664 -39.63 22.85 4.28
CA ASN A 664 -40.71 23.00 3.30
C ASN A 664 -41.04 21.65 2.65
N MET A 665 -42.32 21.31 2.61
CA MET A 665 -42.83 20.15 1.88
C MET A 665 -43.53 20.60 0.60
N TYR A 666 -43.09 20.08 -0.53
CA TYR A 666 -43.65 20.34 -1.85
C TYR A 666 -44.30 19.08 -2.43
N SER A 667 -45.18 19.28 -3.41
CA SER A 667 -45.67 18.19 -4.27
C SER A 667 -44.58 17.74 -5.23
N LEU A 668 -44.70 16.54 -5.79
CA LEU A 668 -43.97 16.20 -7.02
C LEU A 668 -44.29 17.16 -8.16
N TYR A 669 -43.41 17.22 -9.15
CA TYR A 669 -43.64 17.95 -10.39
C TYR A 669 -44.80 17.35 -11.18
N ASP A 670 -45.80 18.17 -11.48
CA ASP A 670 -46.90 17.78 -12.38
C ASP A 670 -46.59 18.27 -13.79
N SER A 671 -46.23 17.34 -14.69
CA SER A 671 -45.92 17.64 -16.10
C SER A 671 -47.09 18.19 -16.90
N GLN A 672 -48.34 18.06 -16.43
CA GLN A 672 -49.51 18.63 -17.11
C GLN A 672 -49.68 20.12 -16.80
N SER A 673 -49.46 20.50 -15.53
CA SER A 673 -49.55 21.91 -15.10
C SER A 673 -48.22 22.65 -15.19
N GLY A 674 -47.10 21.92 -15.21
CA GLY A 674 -45.74 22.46 -15.20
C GLY A 674 -45.40 23.14 -13.88
N GLN A 675 -45.90 22.61 -12.75
CA GLN A 675 -45.78 23.24 -11.43
C GLN A 675 -45.29 22.27 -10.36
N VAL A 676 -44.53 22.80 -9.40
CA VAL A 676 -44.28 22.22 -8.08
C VAL A 676 -44.95 23.12 -7.04
N SER A 677 -45.82 22.57 -6.20
CA SER A 677 -46.61 23.37 -5.25
C SER A 677 -46.13 23.17 -3.81
N LEU A 678 -45.96 24.27 -3.07
CA LEU A 678 -45.73 24.21 -1.63
C LEU A 678 -46.97 23.64 -0.93
N VAL A 679 -46.84 22.46 -0.34
CA VAL A 679 -47.88 21.78 0.42
C VAL A 679 -47.90 22.28 1.86
N ARG A 680 -46.71 22.47 2.45
CA ARG A 680 -46.54 22.90 3.84
C ARG A 680 -45.19 23.54 4.09
N SER A 681 -45.14 24.42 5.07
CA SER A 681 -43.91 24.99 5.60
C SER A 681 -43.93 24.80 7.13
N ILE A 682 -42.86 24.25 7.69
CA ILE A 682 -42.75 23.83 9.09
C ILE A 682 -41.48 24.44 9.67
N GLN A 683 -41.61 25.27 10.69
CA GLN A 683 -40.45 25.78 11.42
C GLN A 683 -39.78 24.63 12.20
N VAL A 684 -38.47 24.46 12.06
CA VAL A 684 -37.65 23.43 12.73
C VAL A 684 -36.56 24.10 13.58
N GLY A 685 -35.49 23.37 13.95
CA GLY A 685 -34.37 23.91 14.71
C GLY A 685 -33.51 24.91 13.93
N SER A 686 -32.40 25.36 14.51
CA SER A 686 -31.46 26.28 13.86
C SER A 686 -30.57 25.54 12.85
N LYS A 687 -30.38 26.12 11.66
CA LYS A 687 -29.67 25.54 10.49
C LYS A 687 -30.00 24.05 10.30
N PRO A 688 -31.23 23.73 9.85
CA PRO A 688 -31.56 22.36 9.47
C PRO A 688 -30.67 21.96 8.31
N ASP A 689 -29.84 20.96 8.54
CA ASP A 689 -28.78 20.61 7.62
C ASP A 689 -29.22 19.42 6.76
N MET A 690 -29.49 18.28 7.38
CA MET A 690 -30.06 17.11 6.70
C MET A 690 -31.50 16.78 7.14
N LEU A 691 -32.27 16.15 6.25
CA LEU A 691 -33.50 15.44 6.55
C LEU A 691 -33.47 14.00 6.05
N LYS A 692 -34.21 13.08 6.71
CA LYS A 692 -34.30 11.69 6.25
C LYS A 692 -35.66 11.07 6.54
N PHE A 693 -36.28 10.49 5.51
CA PHE A 693 -37.49 9.70 5.65
C PHE A 693 -37.16 8.24 5.98
N THR A 694 -38.02 7.61 6.77
CA THR A 694 -38.13 6.15 6.79
C THR A 694 -38.69 5.66 5.45
N GLU A 695 -38.31 4.47 5.00
CA GLU A 695 -38.71 3.87 3.71
C GLU A 695 -40.24 3.82 3.54
N ASN A 696 -40.97 3.62 4.63
CA ASN A 696 -42.44 3.60 4.65
C ASN A 696 -43.10 4.99 4.63
N CYS A 697 -42.31 6.06 4.58
CA CYS A 697 -42.73 7.47 4.62
C CYS A 697 -43.55 7.88 5.86
N ARG A 698 -43.45 7.15 6.97
CA ARG A 698 -44.20 7.44 8.22
C ARG A 698 -43.44 8.26 9.23
N THR A 699 -42.13 8.39 9.06
CA THR A 699 -41.27 9.16 9.94
C THR A 699 -40.34 10.00 9.08
N LEU A 700 -40.17 11.25 9.48
CA LEU A 700 -39.20 12.17 8.90
C LEU A 700 -38.39 12.76 10.04
N LEU A 701 -37.07 12.66 9.96
CA LEU A 701 -36.15 13.35 10.84
C LEU A 701 -35.56 14.56 10.13
N VAL A 702 -35.26 15.60 10.89
CA VAL A 702 -34.47 16.77 10.47
C VAL A 702 -33.39 16.98 11.52
N ALA A 703 -32.13 16.89 11.11
CA ALA A 703 -30.97 17.26 11.90
C ALA A 703 -30.82 18.77 11.82
N ASN A 704 -30.68 19.43 12.96
CA ASN A 704 -30.54 20.87 13.04
C ASN A 704 -29.27 21.13 13.83
N GLU A 705 -28.26 21.61 13.12
CA GLU A 705 -26.89 21.76 13.60
C GLU A 705 -26.84 22.63 14.85
N GLY A 706 -27.50 23.79 14.84
CA GLY A 706 -27.41 24.72 15.95
C GLY A 706 -26.28 25.72 15.79
N VAL A 707 -26.33 26.55 14.74
CA VAL A 707 -25.26 27.54 14.50
C VAL A 707 -25.19 28.67 15.50
N SER A 708 -23.99 29.24 15.61
CA SER A 708 -23.78 30.51 16.29
C SER A 708 -24.27 31.72 15.47
N THR A 709 -24.64 32.80 16.17
CA THR A 709 -25.02 34.10 15.57
C THR A 709 -24.38 35.26 16.32
N VAL A 710 -24.27 36.42 15.68
CA VAL A 710 -23.78 37.64 16.35
C VAL A 710 -24.96 38.47 16.87
N GLU A 711 -25.12 38.54 18.20
CA GLU A 711 -26.11 39.39 18.84
C GLU A 711 -25.48 40.41 19.79
N SER A 712 -25.80 41.70 19.58
CA SER A 712 -25.30 42.80 20.41
C SER A 712 -23.76 42.84 20.56
N GLY A 713 -23.02 42.33 19.56
CA GLY A 713 -21.56 42.28 19.56
C GLY A 713 -20.95 41.08 20.29
N TYR A 714 -21.72 40.02 20.52
CA TYR A 714 -21.26 38.76 21.10
C TYR A 714 -21.72 37.57 20.25
N ILE A 715 -21.00 36.46 20.35
CA ILE A 715 -21.47 35.17 19.83
C ILE A 715 -22.60 34.65 20.72
N VAL A 716 -23.68 34.19 20.08
CA VAL A 716 -24.78 33.44 20.67
C VAL A 716 -24.81 32.10 19.97
N ASP A 717 -24.38 31.08 20.70
CA ASP A 717 -24.32 29.68 20.29
C ASP A 717 -25.70 29.04 20.52
N HIS A 718 -26.39 28.62 19.45
CA HIS A 718 -27.76 28.11 19.54
C HIS A 718 -27.75 26.60 19.75
N GLU A 719 -28.76 26.04 20.44
CA GLU A 719 -28.78 24.59 20.69
C GLU A 719 -29.06 23.80 19.40
N GLY A 720 -28.22 22.80 19.12
CA GLY A 720 -28.51 21.76 18.15
C GLY A 720 -29.66 20.84 18.58
N SER A 721 -30.37 20.27 17.60
CA SER A 721 -31.56 19.47 17.86
C SER A 721 -31.93 18.52 16.72
N VAL A 722 -32.76 17.52 17.01
CA VAL A 722 -33.37 16.65 15.98
C VAL A 722 -34.90 16.76 16.04
N THR A 723 -35.52 17.19 14.95
CA THR A 723 -36.99 17.22 14.81
C THR A 723 -37.47 15.91 14.21
N ILE A 724 -38.33 15.18 14.93
CA ILE A 724 -39.01 13.96 14.49
C ILE A 724 -40.47 14.28 14.15
N LEU A 725 -40.87 14.04 12.91
CA LEU A 725 -42.25 14.13 12.45
C LEU A 725 -42.79 12.73 12.17
N ARG A 726 -43.97 12.41 12.71
CA ARG A 726 -44.73 11.22 12.34
C ARG A 726 -45.83 11.61 11.38
N LEU A 727 -45.97 10.84 10.29
CA LEU A 727 -46.82 11.15 9.16
C LEU A 727 -47.92 10.10 8.96
N ASP A 728 -49.11 10.53 8.54
CA ASP A 728 -50.17 9.64 8.05
C ASP A 728 -49.95 9.27 6.56
N ASP A 729 -50.85 8.47 5.99
CA ASP A 729 -50.75 7.95 4.62
C ASP A 729 -50.76 9.06 3.56
N ALA A 730 -51.30 10.23 3.93
CA ALA A 730 -51.40 11.40 3.06
C ALA A 730 -50.24 12.40 3.30
N GLY A 731 -49.23 12.03 4.11
CA GLY A 731 -48.13 12.92 4.50
C GLY A 731 -48.55 14.00 5.51
N GLY A 732 -49.71 13.85 6.15
CA GLY A 732 -50.17 14.73 7.21
C GLY A 732 -49.42 14.46 8.52
N ILE A 733 -48.91 15.51 9.18
CA ILE A 733 -48.22 15.38 10.46
C ILE A 733 -49.22 14.97 11.54
N VAL A 734 -49.02 13.78 12.12
CA VAL A 734 -49.82 13.26 13.25
C VAL A 734 -49.15 13.48 14.60
N ASN A 735 -47.82 13.56 14.64
CA ASN A 735 -47.06 13.86 15.85
C ASN A 735 -45.76 14.58 15.49
N ARG A 736 -45.29 15.45 16.40
CA ARG A 736 -43.99 16.13 16.33
C ARG A 736 -43.28 15.97 17.67
N THR A 737 -41.98 15.68 17.62
CA THR A 737 -41.09 15.67 18.78
C THR A 737 -39.81 16.39 18.39
N ASP A 738 -39.39 17.37 19.16
CA ASP A 738 -38.09 18.02 19.00
C ASP A 738 -37.19 17.52 20.15
N LEU A 739 -36.03 16.96 19.81
CA LEU A 739 -35.05 16.44 20.75
C LEU A 739 -33.87 17.40 20.83
N ASP A 740 -33.48 17.76 22.06
CA ASP A 740 -32.29 18.55 22.35
C ASP A 740 -31.31 17.73 23.21
N PHE A 741 -30.10 18.26 23.39
CA PHE A 741 -29.05 17.60 24.16
C PHE A 741 -28.96 18.09 25.62
N THR A 742 -29.93 18.88 26.09
CA THR A 742 -29.82 19.56 27.40
C THR A 742 -29.77 18.59 28.58
N SER A 743 -30.32 17.38 28.43
CA SER A 743 -30.21 16.32 29.44
C SER A 743 -28.78 15.83 29.69
N PHE A 744 -27.88 16.01 28.73
CA PHE A 744 -26.49 15.56 28.81
C PHE A 744 -25.57 16.57 29.51
N ASN A 745 -26.01 17.82 29.71
CA ASN A 745 -25.22 18.87 30.37
C ASN A 745 -24.70 18.48 31.76
N THR A 746 -25.48 17.70 32.51
CA THR A 746 -25.07 17.26 33.86
C THR A 746 -23.98 16.18 33.85
N ARG A 747 -23.72 15.56 32.70
CA ARG A 747 -22.73 14.50 32.46
C ARG A 747 -21.65 14.91 31.46
N ALA A 748 -21.55 16.20 31.10
CA ALA A 748 -20.60 16.70 30.10
C ALA A 748 -19.15 16.20 30.31
N SER A 749 -18.66 16.22 31.55
CA SER A 749 -17.31 15.73 31.86
C SER A 749 -17.11 14.24 31.56
N GLU A 750 -18.15 13.41 31.69
CA GLU A 750 -18.10 11.98 31.34
C GLU A 750 -17.95 11.79 29.83
N TYR A 751 -18.68 12.57 29.03
CA TYR A 751 -18.59 12.50 27.56
C TYR A 751 -17.25 13.03 27.04
N VAL A 752 -16.74 14.11 27.62
CA VAL A 752 -15.41 14.63 27.29
C VAL A 752 -14.33 13.60 27.68
N GLU A 753 -14.45 12.93 28.84
CA GLU A 753 -13.52 11.86 29.25
C GLU A 753 -13.59 10.63 28.32
N ARG A 754 -14.76 10.37 27.71
CA ARG A 754 -14.95 9.35 26.67
C ARG A 754 -14.39 9.76 25.30
N GLY A 755 -13.99 11.02 25.11
CA GLY A 755 -13.43 11.54 23.86
C GLY A 755 -14.40 12.33 22.97
N VAL A 756 -15.61 12.67 23.45
CA VAL A 756 -16.51 13.57 22.71
C VAL A 756 -15.96 14.98 22.78
N ARG A 757 -15.72 15.62 21.63
CA ARG A 757 -15.17 16.98 21.60
C ARG A 757 -16.23 17.98 22.03
N TRP A 758 -15.81 18.94 22.84
CA TRP A 758 -16.59 20.13 23.18
C TRP A 758 -15.63 21.30 22.98
N PRO A 759 -15.44 21.76 21.73
CA PRO A 759 -14.36 22.69 21.35
C PRO A 759 -14.60 24.12 21.87
N TYR A 760 -15.74 24.74 21.56
CA TYR A 760 -16.02 26.12 21.97
C TYR A 760 -16.62 26.22 23.37
N ARG A 761 -16.11 27.15 24.20
CA ARG A 761 -16.51 27.33 25.61
C ARG A 761 -17.20 28.67 25.88
N GLY A 762 -17.46 29.47 24.84
CA GLY A 762 -18.09 30.77 24.96
C GLY A 762 -17.12 31.94 25.16
N GLU A 763 -15.89 31.83 24.66
CA GLU A 763 -14.82 32.84 24.76
C GLU A 763 -15.23 34.21 24.21
N LEU A 764 -16.08 34.23 23.18
CA LEU A 764 -16.63 35.43 22.54
C LEU A 764 -18.12 35.66 22.88
N SER A 765 -18.66 34.87 23.81
CA SER A 765 -20.06 34.91 24.23
C SER A 765 -20.25 35.75 25.50
N GLN A 766 -21.49 36.18 25.78
CA GLN A 766 -21.81 36.91 27.03
C GLN A 766 -21.72 36.01 28.28
N SER A 767 -21.79 34.71 28.10
CA SER A 767 -21.71 33.69 29.15
C SER A 767 -21.11 32.43 28.54
N PRO A 768 -20.45 31.57 29.35
CA PRO A 768 -19.96 30.28 28.89
C PRO A 768 -21.09 29.45 28.26
N THR A 769 -20.75 28.70 27.21
CA THR A 769 -21.67 27.77 26.56
C THR A 769 -21.85 26.51 27.42
N ASN A 770 -22.95 25.79 27.21
CA ASN A 770 -23.18 24.46 27.77
C ASN A 770 -22.71 23.38 26.78
N PHE A 771 -22.52 22.15 27.26
CA PHE A 771 -22.15 21.01 26.42
C PHE A 771 -23.18 20.75 25.32
N SER A 772 -24.47 20.90 25.62
CA SER A 772 -25.55 20.72 24.67
C SER A 772 -25.55 21.73 23.52
N GLN A 773 -25.07 22.96 23.77
CA GLN A 773 -24.97 23.98 22.72
C GLN A 773 -23.89 23.63 21.70
N SER A 774 -22.87 22.85 22.09
CA SER A 774 -21.82 22.41 21.18
C SER A 774 -22.17 21.15 20.40
N MET A 775 -23.32 20.51 20.66
CA MET A 775 -23.71 19.31 19.91
C MET A 775 -24.33 19.76 18.59
N GLU A 776 -23.69 19.43 17.48
CA GLU A 776 -24.08 19.89 16.13
C GLU A 776 -24.57 18.73 15.24
N PRO A 777 -25.87 18.40 15.23
CA PRO A 777 -26.45 17.38 14.35
C PRO A 777 -26.44 17.77 12.87
N GLU A 778 -25.76 16.98 12.04
CA GLU A 778 -25.64 17.26 10.60
C GLU A 778 -26.22 16.13 9.76
N TYR A 779 -25.73 14.89 9.94
CA TYR A 779 -26.14 13.75 9.09
C TYR A 779 -26.99 12.69 9.82
N ILE A 780 -27.85 11.96 9.10
CA ILE A 780 -28.79 10.96 9.63
C ILE A 780 -28.74 9.65 8.83
N THR A 781 -28.61 8.52 9.54
CA THR A 781 -28.91 7.19 8.98
C THR A 781 -29.77 6.35 9.93
N PHE A 782 -30.60 5.45 9.39
CA PHE A 782 -31.47 4.56 10.18
C PHE A 782 -30.89 3.15 10.29
N SER A 783 -31.21 2.45 11.39
CA SER A 783 -31.05 0.99 11.44
C SER A 783 -31.98 0.32 10.42
N LYS A 784 -31.66 -0.90 9.98
CA LYS A 784 -32.48 -1.66 9.02
C LYS A 784 -33.95 -1.80 9.40
N ASP A 785 -34.24 -1.94 10.69
CA ASP A 785 -35.60 -2.07 11.22
C ASP A 785 -36.27 -0.72 11.52
N GLU A 786 -35.57 0.39 11.27
CA GLU A 786 -36.00 1.77 11.52
C GLU A 786 -36.44 2.04 12.96
N THR A 787 -35.92 1.26 13.92
CA THR A 787 -36.16 1.50 15.35
C THR A 787 -35.13 2.43 15.97
N LYS A 788 -33.97 2.60 15.33
CA LYS A 788 -32.93 3.54 15.73
C LYS A 788 -32.58 4.50 14.60
N ALA A 789 -32.22 5.72 14.98
CA ALA A 789 -31.51 6.65 14.12
C ALA A 789 -30.13 6.94 14.71
N TYR A 790 -29.13 7.06 13.84
CA TYR A 790 -27.77 7.46 14.16
C TYR A 790 -27.57 8.84 13.56
N ILE A 791 -27.05 9.75 14.39
CA ILE A 791 -26.92 11.18 14.07
C ILE A 791 -25.44 11.53 14.15
N CYS A 792 -24.89 12.04 13.04
CA CYS A 792 -23.52 12.54 13.03
C CYS A 792 -23.43 13.85 13.82
N LEU A 793 -22.33 14.00 14.55
CA LEU A 793 -21.93 15.22 15.26
C LEU A 793 -20.46 15.49 14.89
N GLN A 794 -20.22 16.10 13.72
CA GLN A 794 -18.91 16.11 13.06
C GLN A 794 -17.85 16.82 13.92
N GLU A 795 -18.12 18.05 14.38
CA GLU A 795 -17.24 18.88 15.20
C GLU A 795 -16.97 18.20 16.54
N ASN A 796 -17.92 17.40 17.02
CA ASN A 796 -17.82 16.64 18.25
C ASN A 796 -17.05 15.33 18.10
N ASN A 797 -16.71 14.92 16.87
CA ASN A 797 -16.10 13.64 16.55
C ASN A 797 -16.90 12.47 17.17
N ALA A 798 -18.22 12.51 17.01
CA ALA A 798 -19.14 11.64 17.74
C ALA A 798 -20.40 11.27 16.93
N ILE A 799 -21.09 10.21 17.39
CA ILE A 799 -22.39 9.80 16.89
C ILE A 799 -23.39 9.73 18.05
N ALA A 800 -24.54 10.37 17.91
CA ALA A 800 -25.67 10.22 18.82
C ALA A 800 -26.64 9.14 18.33
N VAL A 801 -27.16 8.33 19.25
CA VAL A 801 -28.13 7.26 18.93
C VAL A 801 -29.51 7.64 19.47
N ILE A 802 -30.52 7.65 18.61
CA ILE A 802 -31.92 7.91 18.96
C ILE A 802 -32.72 6.62 18.88
N ASP A 803 -33.48 6.32 19.93
CA ASP A 803 -34.53 5.29 19.90
C ASP A 803 -35.83 5.92 19.36
N LEU A 804 -36.26 5.46 18.20
CA LEU A 804 -37.46 5.94 17.51
C LEU A 804 -38.75 5.30 18.05
N THR A 805 -38.68 4.31 18.94
CA THR A 805 -39.88 3.79 19.61
C THR A 805 -40.29 4.68 20.78
N THR A 806 -39.31 5.26 21.46
CA THR A 806 -39.51 6.16 22.61
C THR A 806 -39.35 7.64 22.24
N ASN A 807 -38.78 7.95 21.07
CA ASN A 807 -38.32 9.29 20.66
C ASN A 807 -37.39 9.89 21.72
N THR A 808 -36.27 9.22 22.01
CA THR A 808 -35.29 9.69 23.00
C THR A 808 -33.87 9.46 22.51
N ILE A 809 -32.97 10.41 22.78
CA ILE A 809 -31.53 10.20 22.62
C ILE A 809 -31.07 9.20 23.69
N VAL A 810 -30.51 8.08 23.25
CA VAL A 810 -30.05 6.97 24.09
C VAL A 810 -28.69 7.29 24.70
N ASP A 811 -27.71 7.61 23.85
CA ASP A 811 -26.36 7.97 24.26
C ASP A 811 -25.60 8.68 23.13
N ILE A 812 -24.42 9.24 23.45
CA ILE A 812 -23.47 9.86 22.52
C ILE A 812 -22.16 9.08 22.59
N TYR A 813 -21.63 8.67 21.45
CA TYR A 813 -20.42 7.84 21.34
C TYR A 813 -19.32 8.61 20.63
N ALA A 814 -18.15 8.71 21.25
CA ALA A 814 -16.96 9.25 20.60
C ALA A 814 -16.39 8.24 19.60
N LEU A 815 -15.80 8.73 18.51
CA LEU A 815 -15.21 7.90 17.45
C LEU A 815 -13.73 7.54 17.72
N GLY A 816 -13.12 8.16 18.73
CA GLY A 816 -11.70 7.99 19.03
C GLY A 816 -10.82 8.83 18.10
N ASP A 817 -9.56 8.42 17.97
CA ASP A 817 -8.57 9.09 17.12
C ASP A 817 -7.79 8.08 16.29
N LYS A 818 -7.23 8.58 15.18
CA LYS A 818 -6.34 7.84 14.29
C LYS A 818 -4.91 8.24 14.56
N SER A 819 -4.00 7.27 14.65
CA SER A 819 -2.57 7.55 14.79
C SER A 819 -1.86 7.49 13.44
N TRP A 820 -1.02 8.49 13.16
CA TRP A 820 -0.14 8.55 11.98
C TRP A 820 1.25 7.96 12.24
N GLN A 821 1.38 7.19 13.31
CA GLN A 821 2.64 6.58 13.70
C GLN A 821 3.01 5.37 12.82
N SER A 822 2.02 4.59 12.38
CA SER A 822 2.20 3.40 11.53
C SER A 822 1.56 3.54 10.15
N LEU A 823 1.19 4.77 9.80
CA LEU A 823 0.59 5.18 8.53
C LEU A 823 1.36 6.40 8.05
N SER A 824 1.30 6.68 6.76
CA SER A 824 1.94 7.86 6.21
C SER A 824 0.92 8.82 5.61
N LEU A 825 1.16 10.12 5.75
CA LEU A 825 0.38 11.14 5.06
C LEU A 825 1.34 12.09 4.35
N ASP A 826 0.83 12.72 3.29
CA ASP A 826 1.46 13.91 2.75
C ASP A 826 0.97 15.13 3.55
N ALA A 827 1.86 15.69 4.38
CA ALA A 827 1.52 16.70 5.38
C ALA A 827 1.84 18.14 4.95
N SER A 828 2.41 18.36 3.77
CA SER A 828 2.91 19.69 3.38
C SER A 828 2.70 20.02 1.91
N ASP A 829 2.24 21.24 1.64
CA ASP A 829 2.22 21.82 0.28
C ASP A 829 3.53 22.56 -0.08
N LYS A 830 4.63 22.34 0.66
CA LYS A 830 5.91 23.08 0.55
C LYS A 830 7.15 22.19 0.48
N ASP A 831 6.97 20.91 0.31
CA ASP A 831 8.01 19.90 0.23
C ASP A 831 8.48 19.59 -1.21
N GLY A 832 7.72 20.04 -2.21
CA GLY A 832 8.08 20.00 -3.61
C GLY A 832 7.53 18.79 -4.37
N GLY A 833 6.57 18.05 -3.81
CA GLY A 833 5.89 16.93 -4.47
C GLY A 833 5.14 16.07 -3.48
N ILE A 834 4.70 14.89 -3.91
CA ILE A 834 4.00 13.95 -3.03
C ILE A 834 5.02 13.32 -2.05
N ASN A 835 4.97 13.68 -0.77
CA ASN A 835 5.90 13.13 0.23
C ASN A 835 5.19 12.51 1.45
N PHE A 836 4.88 11.23 1.32
CA PHE A 836 4.35 10.43 2.42
C PHE A 836 5.37 10.26 3.55
N ALA A 837 4.99 10.63 4.77
CA ALA A 837 5.79 10.41 5.97
C ALA A 837 4.93 10.06 7.19
N SER A 838 5.51 9.29 8.11
CA SER A 838 4.88 8.91 9.38
C SER A 838 5.27 9.89 10.49
N TYR A 839 4.31 10.27 11.34
CA TYR A 839 4.52 11.25 12.40
C TYR A 839 3.81 10.84 13.69
N ASP A 840 4.39 11.19 14.85
CA ASP A 840 3.74 11.04 16.17
C ASP A 840 2.66 12.11 16.39
N ILE A 841 1.68 12.11 15.50
CA ILE A 841 0.48 12.95 15.56
C ILE A 841 -0.75 12.06 15.41
N TYR A 842 -1.89 12.66 15.70
CA TYR A 842 -3.18 12.02 15.60
C TYR A 842 -4.07 12.79 14.63
N SER A 843 -5.11 12.14 14.12
CA SER A 843 -6.22 12.76 13.41
C SER A 843 -7.52 12.45 14.12
N LEU A 844 -8.45 13.40 14.09
CA LEU A 844 -9.84 13.19 14.48
C LEU A 844 -10.60 12.61 13.28
N TYR A 845 -11.56 11.70 13.50
CA TYR A 845 -12.35 11.14 12.39
C TYR A 845 -13.31 12.18 11.82
N GLN A 846 -14.12 12.83 12.67
CA GLN A 846 -15.02 13.94 12.29
C GLN A 846 -15.74 13.74 10.95
N PRO A 847 -16.64 12.76 10.88
CA PRO A 847 -17.25 12.45 9.61
C PRO A 847 -18.32 13.45 9.22
N ASP A 848 -18.38 13.79 7.94
CA ASP A 848 -19.47 14.58 7.37
C ASP A 848 -20.68 13.65 7.11
N ALA A 849 -20.53 12.67 6.20
CA ALA A 849 -21.56 11.68 5.94
C ALA A 849 -21.42 10.37 6.75
N ILE A 850 -22.58 9.77 7.10
CA ILE A 850 -22.67 8.42 7.69
C ILE A 850 -23.70 7.53 6.99
N LYS A 851 -23.39 6.23 6.86
CA LYS A 851 -24.30 5.21 6.29
C LYS A 851 -24.38 3.97 7.15
N TYR A 852 -25.59 3.52 7.45
CA TYR A 852 -25.82 2.24 8.11
C TYR A 852 -25.86 1.11 7.09
N VAL A 853 -25.17 0.01 7.37
CA VAL A 853 -25.24 -1.24 6.61
C VAL A 853 -25.46 -2.43 7.54
N GLU A 854 -26.16 -3.46 7.06
CA GLU A 854 -26.29 -4.73 7.78
C GLU A 854 -25.68 -5.86 6.95
N LEU A 855 -24.74 -6.58 7.56
CA LEU A 855 -24.09 -7.75 6.96
C LEU A 855 -24.14 -8.91 7.96
N ASN A 856 -24.62 -10.07 7.52
CA ASN A 856 -24.80 -11.27 8.36
C ASN A 856 -25.65 -11.08 9.63
N GLY A 857 -26.54 -10.09 9.63
CA GLY A 857 -27.37 -9.75 10.80
C GLY A 857 -26.65 -8.89 11.84
N GLU A 858 -25.43 -8.43 11.55
CA GLU A 858 -24.71 -7.42 12.32
C GLU A 858 -24.81 -6.07 11.61
N GLY A 859 -25.05 -5.01 12.38
CA GLY A 859 -25.16 -3.65 11.87
C GLY A 859 -23.85 -2.89 12.03
N TYR A 860 -23.50 -2.10 11.02
CA TYR A 860 -22.31 -1.27 11.00
C TYR A 860 -22.67 0.16 10.54
N ILE A 861 -21.84 1.12 10.93
CA ILE A 861 -21.90 2.50 10.45
C ILE A 861 -20.60 2.81 9.72
N ILE A 862 -20.73 3.20 8.46
CA ILE A 862 -19.63 3.67 7.64
C ILE A 862 -19.60 5.20 7.75
N THR A 863 -18.42 5.79 7.89
CA THR A 863 -18.22 7.23 8.10
C THR A 863 -17.25 7.79 7.07
N ALA A 864 -17.56 8.95 6.49
CA ALA A 864 -16.69 9.69 5.58
C ALA A 864 -15.95 10.76 6.36
N ASN A 865 -14.66 10.54 6.65
CA ASN A 865 -13.91 11.31 7.66
C ASN A 865 -13.26 12.56 7.06
N GLU A 866 -14.07 13.49 6.57
CA GLU A 866 -13.65 14.74 5.95
C GLU A 866 -12.93 15.65 6.95
N GLY A 867 -13.63 15.94 8.05
CA GLY A 867 -13.22 16.79 9.16
C GLY A 867 -13.50 18.27 8.97
N ASP A 868 -14.17 18.89 9.94
CA ASP A 868 -14.34 20.34 9.97
C ASP A 868 -13.81 20.99 11.26
N SER A 869 -13.45 22.26 11.15
CA SER A 869 -12.89 23.05 12.24
C SER A 869 -13.78 24.24 12.56
N LEU A 870 -13.91 24.58 13.84
CA LEU A 870 -14.72 25.72 14.25
C LEU A 870 -13.90 27.01 14.38
N ASP A 871 -14.44 28.10 13.83
CA ASP A 871 -13.94 29.46 14.04
C ASP A 871 -15.08 30.47 14.22
N TYR A 872 -14.83 31.49 15.06
CA TYR A 872 -15.79 32.53 15.38
C TYR A 872 -15.12 33.90 15.38
N GLU A 873 -15.73 34.87 14.69
CA GLU A 873 -15.32 36.27 14.71
C GLU A 873 -16.44 37.21 15.17
N VAL A 874 -16.16 38.06 16.16
CA VAL A 874 -17.07 39.14 16.55
C VAL A 874 -16.32 40.40 16.98
N GLY A 875 -16.71 41.54 16.37
CA GLY A 875 -16.16 42.84 16.74
C GLY A 875 -14.65 42.97 16.54
N GLY A 876 -14.06 42.19 15.62
CA GLY A 876 -12.62 42.13 15.34
C GLY A 876 -11.81 41.26 16.31
N ASN A 877 -12.46 40.46 17.17
CA ASN A 877 -11.81 39.37 17.90
C ASN A 877 -12.16 38.05 17.23
N THR A 878 -11.17 37.16 17.13
CA THR A 878 -11.31 35.83 16.54
C THR A 878 -10.98 34.76 17.57
N TRP A 879 -11.74 33.67 17.57
CA TRP A 879 -11.42 32.41 18.21
C TRP A 879 -11.37 31.36 17.11
N GLU A 880 -10.29 30.57 17.07
CA GLU A 880 -10.07 29.56 16.03
C GLU A 880 -9.66 28.26 16.71
N ASP A 881 -10.30 27.16 16.34
CA ASP A 881 -9.86 25.82 16.72
C ASP A 881 -8.64 25.36 15.91
N VAL A 882 -8.19 26.13 14.93
CA VAL A 882 -7.08 25.75 14.06
C VAL A 882 -5.81 26.52 14.39
N GLN A 883 -4.68 25.80 14.37
CA GLN A 883 -3.36 26.40 14.38
C GLN A 883 -2.37 25.58 13.54
N ARG A 884 -1.50 26.27 12.80
CA ARG A 884 -0.43 25.63 12.00
C ARG A 884 0.66 25.06 12.92
N GLY A 885 1.19 23.88 12.61
CA GLY A 885 2.18 23.17 13.44
C GLY A 885 3.34 24.03 13.94
N LYS A 886 3.89 24.88 13.07
CA LYS A 886 5.01 25.79 13.40
C LYS A 886 4.72 26.75 14.54
N LYS A 887 3.47 27.18 14.67
CA LYS A 887 3.06 28.12 15.72
C LYS A 887 3.06 27.48 17.11
N PHE A 888 2.89 26.16 17.22
CA PHE A 888 3.03 25.46 18.50
C PHE A 888 4.47 25.51 19.01
N VAL A 889 5.45 25.43 18.11
CA VAL A 889 6.86 25.55 18.46
C VAL A 889 7.21 27.01 18.77
N ASP A 890 6.91 27.93 17.86
CA ASP A 890 7.23 29.36 18.01
C ASP A 890 6.60 29.97 19.27
N GLY A 891 5.39 29.52 19.62
CA GLY A 891 4.65 29.93 20.81
C GLY A 891 5.05 29.22 22.11
N ASN A 892 5.98 28.25 22.06
CA ASN A 892 6.34 27.39 23.19
C ASN A 892 5.10 26.70 23.83
N LEU A 893 4.19 26.24 22.97
CA LEU A 893 2.93 25.59 23.36
C LEU A 893 3.08 24.08 23.55
N LEU A 894 4.24 23.49 23.26
CA LEU A 894 4.44 22.04 23.38
C LEU A 894 5.04 21.68 24.74
N SER A 895 4.45 20.69 25.41
CA SER A 895 4.95 20.17 26.67
C SER A 895 6.22 19.32 26.47
N ASN A 896 7.00 19.14 27.53
CA ASN A 896 8.26 18.38 27.46
C ASN A 896 8.08 16.88 27.10
N THR A 897 6.85 16.37 27.04
CA THR A 897 6.55 15.00 26.57
C THR A 897 6.63 14.89 25.04
N VAL A 898 6.42 15.99 24.32
CA VAL A 898 6.53 16.05 22.85
C VAL A 898 7.99 15.92 22.43
N SER A 899 8.30 14.91 21.62
CA SER A 899 9.65 14.53 21.23
C SER A 899 10.40 15.64 20.47
N ALA A 900 11.74 15.61 20.53
CA ALA A 900 12.57 16.55 19.79
C ALA A 900 12.37 16.43 18.27
N THR A 901 12.20 15.20 17.76
CA THR A 901 11.94 14.92 16.34
C THR A 901 10.61 15.52 15.90
N LEU A 902 9.54 15.34 16.68
CA LEU A 902 8.24 15.94 16.36
C LEU A 902 8.30 17.47 16.41
N ARG A 903 9.00 18.06 17.38
CA ARG A 903 9.23 19.52 17.43
C ARG A 903 9.99 20.02 16.21
N GLN A 904 10.94 19.25 15.68
CA GLN A 904 11.66 19.59 14.45
C GLN A 904 10.74 19.54 13.24
N ALA A 905 9.97 18.46 13.07
CA ALA A 905 8.99 18.34 11.98
C ALA A 905 7.94 19.48 12.02
N LEU A 906 7.43 19.82 13.21
CA LEU A 906 6.54 20.95 13.41
C LEU A 906 7.21 22.31 13.12
N SER A 907 8.53 22.41 13.20
CA SER A 907 9.23 23.67 12.89
C SER A 907 9.48 23.87 11.40
N ASP A 908 9.32 22.81 10.60
CA ASP A 908 9.65 22.76 9.18
C ASP A 908 8.39 22.85 8.32
N ASP A 909 8.31 23.88 7.49
CA ASP A 909 7.15 24.09 6.62
C ASP A 909 7.04 23.00 5.55
N ALA A 910 8.13 22.32 5.18
CA ALA A 910 8.15 21.17 4.27
C ALA A 910 7.77 19.83 4.97
N ALA A 911 7.42 19.87 6.26
CA ALA A 911 6.90 18.73 7.00
C ALA A 911 5.60 19.17 7.71
N LEU A 912 5.51 19.04 9.04
CA LEU A 912 4.30 19.36 9.79
C LEU A 912 4.09 20.85 10.09
N GLY A 913 5.05 21.71 9.76
CA GLY A 913 5.00 23.13 10.12
C GLY A 913 3.79 23.86 9.56
N ARG A 914 3.30 23.39 8.40
CA ARG A 914 2.08 23.90 7.78
C ARG A 914 0.85 23.06 8.07
N LEU A 915 0.94 21.82 8.53
CA LEU A 915 -0.25 21.05 8.87
C LEU A 915 -1.12 21.76 9.92
N GLN A 916 -2.43 21.75 9.72
CA GLN A 916 -3.42 22.32 10.64
C GLN A 916 -3.72 21.34 11.78
N PHE A 917 -3.63 21.84 13.02
CA PHE A 917 -3.95 21.09 14.23
C PHE A 917 -4.96 21.83 15.09
N SER A 918 -5.74 21.05 15.83
CA SER A 918 -6.67 21.51 16.86
C SER A 918 -5.96 22.32 17.95
N THR A 919 -6.57 23.42 18.38
CA THR A 919 -6.12 24.23 19.52
C THR A 919 -6.82 23.84 20.82
N VAL A 920 -7.78 22.93 20.79
CA VAL A 920 -8.50 22.50 21.99
C VAL A 920 -8.05 21.11 22.46
N ASP A 921 -7.69 20.23 21.52
CA ASP A 921 -7.41 18.82 21.78
C ASP A 921 -5.93 18.57 22.14
N GLY A 922 -5.67 17.53 22.94
CA GLY A 922 -4.29 17.16 23.31
C GLY A 922 -3.61 18.04 24.34
N ARG A 923 -4.34 18.95 25.01
CA ARG A 923 -3.81 19.80 26.09
C ARG A 923 -3.32 18.98 27.28
N ASN A 924 -2.20 19.41 27.85
CA ASN A 924 -1.59 18.76 29.01
C ASN A 924 -2.47 18.94 30.26
N ALA A 925 -2.72 17.84 30.97
CA ALA A 925 -3.63 17.82 32.11
C ALA A 925 -3.13 18.61 33.33
N GLN A 926 -1.81 18.83 33.46
CA GLN A 926 -1.20 19.57 34.57
C GLN A 926 -0.91 21.04 34.21
N ASP A 927 -0.59 21.32 32.95
CA ASP A 927 -0.41 22.66 32.39
C ASP A 927 -1.22 22.81 31.08
N PRO A 928 -2.50 23.20 31.17
CA PRO A 928 -3.36 23.34 29.99
C PRO A 928 -2.91 24.40 28.99
N SER A 929 -1.89 25.22 29.30
CA SER A 929 -1.28 26.13 28.31
C SER A 929 -0.38 25.42 27.32
N GLN A 930 -0.03 24.15 27.59
CA GLN A 930 0.79 23.30 26.73
C GLN A 930 0.02 22.10 26.19
N PHE A 931 0.55 21.49 25.13
CA PHE A 931 0.01 20.30 24.46
C PHE A 931 0.95 19.11 24.63
N ASP A 932 0.39 17.95 24.98
CA ASP A 932 1.08 16.65 25.01
C ASP A 932 0.96 15.90 23.69
N ARG A 933 -0.11 16.16 22.93
CA ARG A 933 -0.42 15.54 21.64
C ARG A 933 -1.00 16.59 20.69
N LEU A 934 -0.90 16.32 19.40
CA LEU A 934 -1.47 17.16 18.35
C LEU A 934 -2.43 16.33 17.50
N TYR A 935 -3.56 16.95 17.18
CA TYR A 935 -4.67 16.33 16.47
C TYR A 935 -4.96 17.14 15.21
N ALA A 936 -4.71 16.56 14.04
CA ALA A 936 -5.15 17.11 12.76
C ALA A 936 -6.65 16.86 12.56
N PHE A 937 -7.27 17.66 11.70
CA PHE A 937 -8.68 17.54 11.35
C PHE A 937 -8.84 16.54 10.21
N GLY A 938 -9.92 15.75 10.29
CA GLY A 938 -10.21 14.72 9.29
C GLY A 938 -9.35 13.47 9.43
N GLY A 939 -9.96 12.33 9.08
CA GLY A 939 -9.30 11.03 9.11
C GLY A 939 -8.45 10.75 7.87
N ARG A 940 -8.64 11.53 6.78
CA ARG A 940 -8.12 11.24 5.43
C ARG A 940 -8.51 9.83 4.96
N SER A 941 -9.66 9.37 5.42
CA SER A 941 -10.12 7.99 5.31
C SER A 941 -11.64 7.96 5.33
N PHE A 942 -12.21 6.81 4.99
CA PHE A 942 -13.47 6.39 5.57
C PHE A 942 -13.23 5.31 6.63
N SER A 943 -14.14 5.18 7.59
CA SER A 943 -14.09 4.14 8.63
C SER A 943 -15.39 3.35 8.72
N ILE A 944 -15.33 2.20 9.39
CA ILE A 944 -16.47 1.33 9.68
C ILE A 944 -16.50 1.04 11.17
N PHE A 945 -17.62 1.34 11.83
CA PHE A 945 -17.86 1.11 13.24
C PHE A 945 -18.97 0.08 13.45
N SER A 946 -18.82 -0.74 14.49
CA SER A 946 -19.89 -1.62 14.96
C SER A 946 -21.05 -0.78 15.50
N SER A 947 -22.27 -0.97 14.97
CA SER A 947 -23.44 -0.23 15.45
C SER A 947 -23.91 -0.65 16.86
N ALA A 948 -23.37 -1.76 17.39
CA ALA A 948 -23.72 -2.29 18.70
C ALA A 948 -23.09 -1.49 19.84
N ASP A 949 -21.86 -1.02 19.65
CA ASP A 949 -21.05 -0.37 20.67
C ASP A 949 -20.17 0.79 20.17
N MET A 950 -20.22 1.11 18.87
CA MET A 950 -19.40 2.11 18.18
C MET A 950 -17.90 1.83 18.25
N SER A 951 -17.50 0.56 18.39
CA SER A 951 -16.09 0.18 18.23
C SER A 951 -15.67 0.24 16.76
N LEU A 952 -14.46 0.75 16.50
CA LEU A 952 -13.86 0.78 15.17
C LEU A 952 -13.56 -0.65 14.70
N VAL A 953 -14.10 -1.03 13.54
CA VAL A 953 -13.89 -2.33 12.89
C VAL A 953 -12.83 -2.22 11.80
N TYR A 954 -12.86 -1.13 11.05
CA TYR A 954 -11.96 -0.87 9.93
C TYR A 954 -11.76 0.63 9.73
N ASP A 955 -10.55 1.05 9.42
CA ASP A 955 -10.24 2.37 8.86
C ASP A 955 -9.44 2.15 7.58
N SER A 956 -9.73 2.93 6.54
CA SER A 956 -8.98 2.84 5.27
C SER A 956 -7.54 3.33 5.37
N GLY A 957 -7.09 3.84 6.52
CA GLY A 957 -5.70 4.21 6.73
C GLY A 957 -5.28 5.33 5.78
N ASP A 958 -4.14 5.19 5.11
CA ASP A 958 -3.66 6.11 4.09
C ASP A 958 -4.06 5.70 2.65
N ASP A 959 -5.00 4.77 2.50
CA ASP A 959 -5.39 4.19 1.21
C ASP A 959 -5.89 5.26 0.24
N LEU A 960 -6.77 6.17 0.67
CA LEU A 960 -7.36 7.17 -0.23
C LEU A 960 -6.30 8.05 -0.90
N GLU A 961 -5.32 8.53 -0.13
CA GLU A 961 -4.23 9.33 -0.68
C GLU A 961 -3.31 8.50 -1.58
N ARG A 962 -2.97 7.27 -1.18
CA ARG A 962 -2.17 6.36 -2.03
C ARG A 962 -2.86 6.05 -3.36
N LYS A 963 -4.18 5.86 -3.36
CA LYS A 963 -4.95 5.68 -4.60
C LYS A 963 -4.98 6.96 -5.41
N HIS A 964 -5.11 8.11 -4.78
CA HIS A 964 -5.08 9.37 -5.49
C HIS A 964 -3.71 9.62 -6.17
N ASP A 965 -2.59 9.35 -5.49
CA ASP A 965 -1.24 9.41 -6.08
C ASP A 965 -1.13 8.46 -7.28
N LEU A 966 -1.64 7.24 -7.14
CA LEU A 966 -1.59 6.24 -8.19
C LEU A 966 -2.40 6.61 -9.44
N TYR A 967 -3.64 7.09 -9.28
CA TYR A 967 -4.59 7.26 -10.38
C TYR A 967 -4.63 8.67 -10.96
N TYR A 968 -4.40 9.71 -10.14
CA TYR A 968 -4.48 11.11 -10.55
C TYR A 968 -3.36 11.96 -9.91
N PRO A 969 -2.07 11.61 -10.10
CA PRO A 969 -0.95 12.29 -9.45
C PRO A 969 -0.86 13.77 -9.82
N GLU A 970 -1.31 14.17 -11.01
CA GLU A 970 -1.27 15.56 -11.47
C GLU A 970 -2.18 16.51 -10.70
N VAL A 971 -3.15 15.97 -9.96
CA VAL A 971 -4.08 16.71 -9.10
C VAL A 971 -4.13 16.10 -7.69
N PHE A 972 -3.04 15.43 -7.27
CA PHE A 972 -2.90 14.90 -5.92
C PHE A 972 -3.14 15.97 -4.86
N ASN A 973 -4.01 15.68 -3.89
CA ASN A 973 -4.46 16.61 -2.85
C ASN A 973 -4.74 18.02 -3.38
N ALA A 974 -5.26 18.10 -4.60
CA ALA A 974 -5.52 19.38 -5.22
C ALA A 974 -6.69 20.08 -4.55
N ASP A 975 -6.57 21.39 -4.42
CA ASP A 975 -7.66 22.23 -3.94
C ASP A 975 -8.55 22.64 -5.12
N CYS A 976 -9.81 22.19 -5.14
CA CYS A 976 -10.77 22.56 -6.18
C CYS A 976 -11.26 24.02 -6.07
N ASP A 977 -10.97 24.71 -4.96
CA ASP A 977 -11.19 26.14 -4.83
C ASP A 977 -10.09 26.93 -5.54
N SER A 978 -10.42 28.08 -6.12
CA SER A 978 -9.44 28.99 -6.71
C SER A 978 -9.78 30.45 -6.45
N ASP A 979 -8.75 31.20 -6.01
CA ASP A 979 -8.84 32.66 -5.82
C ASP A 979 -8.81 33.42 -7.16
N ASP A 980 -8.31 32.79 -8.23
CA ASP A 980 -8.22 33.36 -9.57
C ASP A 980 -8.52 32.28 -10.64
N PRO A 981 -9.81 31.87 -10.78
CA PRO A 981 -10.20 30.77 -11.67
C PRO A 981 -10.01 31.07 -13.16
N ASP A 982 -9.72 32.33 -13.52
CA ASP A 982 -9.34 32.75 -14.87
C ASP A 982 -7.87 32.42 -15.19
N VAL A 983 -7.06 32.12 -14.16
CA VAL A 983 -5.61 31.86 -14.26
C VAL A 983 -5.27 30.46 -13.80
N ASP A 984 -5.82 30.01 -12.67
CA ASP A 984 -5.49 28.71 -12.08
C ASP A 984 -6.11 27.57 -12.89
N THR A 985 -5.33 26.52 -13.12
CA THR A 985 -5.80 25.21 -13.57
C THR A 985 -5.91 24.24 -12.39
N PRO A 986 -6.71 23.17 -12.47
CA PRO A 986 -6.68 22.11 -11.46
C PRO A 986 -5.27 21.57 -11.16
N GLU A 987 -4.40 21.44 -12.17
CA GLU A 987 -2.99 21.03 -11.99
C GLU A 987 -2.16 22.06 -11.20
N ASP A 988 -2.44 23.36 -11.33
CA ASP A 988 -1.75 24.40 -10.53
C ASP A 988 -2.14 24.34 -9.04
N ARG A 989 -3.26 23.68 -8.75
CA ARG A 989 -3.77 23.43 -7.41
C ARG A 989 -3.27 22.13 -6.81
N PHE A 990 -2.42 21.38 -7.52
CA PHE A 990 -1.72 20.21 -6.99
C PHE A 990 -1.17 20.49 -5.59
N ASP A 991 -1.40 19.52 -4.69
CA ASP A 991 -0.80 19.41 -3.36
C ASP A 991 -1.25 20.48 -2.35
N ARG A 992 -2.21 21.33 -2.72
CA ARG A 992 -2.67 22.45 -1.88
C ARG A 992 -3.50 22.06 -0.66
N ARG A 993 -3.89 20.79 -0.54
CA ARG A 993 -4.63 20.27 0.62
C ARG A 993 -3.79 19.35 1.52
N SER A 994 -2.54 19.05 1.15
CA SER A 994 -1.64 18.21 1.96
C SER A 994 -1.31 18.85 3.32
N ASP A 995 -1.23 20.18 3.40
CA ASP A 995 -1.08 20.90 4.68
C ASP A 995 -2.40 21.10 5.45
N ASN A 996 -3.51 20.54 4.96
CA ASN A 996 -4.83 20.56 5.56
C ASN A 996 -5.35 19.10 5.67
N LYS A 997 -6.51 18.80 5.10
CA LYS A 997 -7.26 17.55 5.30
C LYS A 997 -7.08 16.53 4.15
N GLY A 998 -6.12 16.75 3.25
CA GLY A 998 -5.76 15.81 2.18
C GLY A 998 -6.84 15.68 1.11
N VAL A 999 -7.28 14.45 0.85
CA VAL A 999 -8.33 14.14 -0.15
C VAL A 999 -9.73 14.65 0.22
N GLU A 1000 -10.02 14.82 1.52
CA GLU A 1000 -11.32 15.25 2.09
C GLU A 1000 -12.49 14.33 1.68
N CYS A 1001 -12.63 13.23 2.41
CA CYS A 1001 -13.67 12.23 2.19
C CYS A 1001 -15.02 12.72 2.72
N GLU A 1002 -15.89 13.20 1.83
CA GLU A 1002 -17.12 13.95 2.14
C GLU A 1002 -18.35 13.05 2.28
N VAL A 1003 -18.67 12.36 1.20
CA VAL A 1003 -19.98 11.72 1.02
C VAL A 1003 -19.86 10.23 0.75
N LEU A 1004 -20.80 9.47 1.28
CA LEU A 1004 -20.90 8.02 1.10
C LEU A 1004 -22.23 7.63 0.45
N GLU A 1005 -22.19 6.64 -0.42
CA GLU A 1005 -23.37 5.90 -0.83
C GLU A 1005 -23.08 4.40 -0.94
N THR A 1006 -24.11 3.58 -0.77
CA THR A 1006 -24.04 2.14 -0.95
C THR A 1006 -24.96 1.70 -2.08
N GLY A 1007 -24.56 0.64 -2.77
CA GLY A 1007 -25.35 0.05 -3.84
C GLY A 1007 -25.14 -1.44 -3.92
N GLU A 1008 -25.97 -2.10 -4.73
CA GLU A 1008 -25.77 -3.51 -5.07
C GLU A 1008 -25.97 -3.69 -6.57
N ILE A 1009 -25.01 -4.35 -7.21
CA ILE A 1009 -25.12 -4.80 -8.60
C ILE A 1009 -24.77 -6.27 -8.67
N ASN A 1010 -25.58 -7.07 -9.35
CA ASN A 1010 -25.38 -8.52 -9.54
C ASN A 1010 -25.01 -9.33 -8.26
N GLY A 1011 -25.44 -8.89 -7.08
CA GLY A 1011 -25.11 -9.52 -5.80
C GLY A 1011 -23.83 -9.00 -5.12
N LYS A 1012 -23.07 -8.14 -5.78
CA LYS A 1012 -21.90 -7.43 -5.24
C LYS A 1012 -22.35 -6.13 -4.57
N ARG A 1013 -22.08 -6.02 -3.27
CA ARG A 1013 -22.36 -4.80 -2.50
C ARG A 1013 -21.21 -3.82 -2.67
N LEU A 1014 -21.56 -2.56 -2.86
CA LEU A 1014 -20.64 -1.49 -3.19
C LEU A 1014 -20.71 -0.37 -2.18
N LEU A 1015 -19.58 0.30 -2.02
CA LEU A 1015 -19.41 1.55 -1.31
C LEU A 1015 -18.82 2.56 -2.29
N PHE A 1016 -19.51 3.69 -2.46
CA PHE A 1016 -19.02 4.85 -3.20
C PHE A 1016 -18.58 5.90 -2.19
N VAL A 1017 -17.38 6.45 -2.39
CA VAL A 1017 -16.75 7.41 -1.49
C VAL A 1017 -16.35 8.64 -2.29
N GLY A 1018 -17.07 9.74 -2.10
CA GLY A 1018 -16.80 11.03 -2.75
C GLY A 1018 -15.70 11.80 -2.01
N GLN A 1019 -14.78 12.39 -2.76
CA GLN A 1019 -13.71 13.24 -2.26
C GLN A 1019 -13.94 14.68 -2.70
N GLU A 1020 -14.20 15.59 -1.76
CA GLU A 1020 -14.64 16.96 -2.05
C GLU A 1020 -13.56 17.74 -2.82
N ARG A 1021 -12.37 17.88 -2.23
CA ARG A 1021 -11.33 18.75 -2.81
C ARG A 1021 -10.72 18.17 -4.06
N THR A 1022 -10.43 16.88 -4.04
CA THR A 1022 -9.81 16.21 -5.19
C THR A 1022 -10.81 15.89 -6.32
N SER A 1023 -12.10 16.05 -6.04
CA SER A 1023 -13.19 15.96 -7.03
C SER A 1023 -13.31 14.58 -7.68
N SER A 1024 -13.10 13.54 -6.88
CA SER A 1024 -13.07 12.14 -7.32
C SER A 1024 -14.07 11.28 -6.55
N VAL A 1025 -14.49 10.18 -7.16
CA VAL A 1025 -15.32 9.15 -6.53
C VAL A 1025 -14.56 7.84 -6.56
N MET A 1026 -14.29 7.29 -5.39
CA MET A 1026 -13.71 5.96 -5.23
C MET A 1026 -14.81 4.92 -5.04
N VAL A 1027 -14.62 3.75 -5.65
CA VAL A 1027 -15.55 2.62 -5.58
C VAL A 1027 -14.84 1.49 -4.84
N TYR A 1028 -15.51 0.96 -3.83
CA TYR A 1028 -15.11 -0.23 -3.10
C TYR A 1028 -16.23 -1.26 -3.17
N SER A 1029 -15.89 -2.53 -2.96
CA SER A 1029 -16.85 -3.61 -2.80
C SER A 1029 -16.65 -4.34 -1.48
N PHE A 1030 -17.70 -5.01 -1.00
CA PHE A 1030 -17.65 -5.91 0.14
C PHE A 1030 -17.63 -7.36 -0.38
N PRO A 1031 -16.46 -8.03 -0.39
CA PRO A 1031 -16.35 -9.36 -0.98
C PRO A 1031 -17.11 -10.39 -0.12
N GLY A 1032 -18.05 -11.08 -0.77
CA GLY A 1032 -18.91 -12.08 -0.13
C GLY A 1032 -19.64 -11.53 1.10
N ASP A 1033 -19.29 -12.10 2.26
CA ASP A 1033 -19.88 -11.80 3.56
C ASP A 1033 -18.94 -10.96 4.47
N SER A 1034 -17.85 -10.41 3.91
CA SER A 1034 -16.87 -9.57 4.63
C SER A 1034 -17.31 -8.12 4.71
N ILE A 1035 -17.21 -7.51 5.90
CA ILE A 1035 -17.40 -6.05 6.08
C ILE A 1035 -16.13 -5.26 5.75
N ILE A 1036 -14.99 -5.94 5.57
CA ILE A 1036 -13.74 -5.30 5.15
C ILE A 1036 -13.82 -5.05 3.64
N PRO A 1037 -13.80 -3.80 3.17
CA PRO A 1037 -13.96 -3.46 1.77
C PRO A 1037 -12.70 -3.74 0.95
N THR A 1038 -12.88 -3.94 -0.35
CA THR A 1038 -11.81 -4.05 -1.37
C THR A 1038 -11.99 -2.94 -2.39
N PHE A 1039 -10.89 -2.28 -2.78
CA PHE A 1039 -10.93 -1.22 -3.78
C PHE A 1039 -11.28 -1.78 -5.17
N GLU A 1040 -12.21 -1.13 -5.87
CA GLU A 1040 -12.66 -1.51 -7.22
C GLU A 1040 -12.10 -0.56 -8.28
N SER A 1041 -12.33 0.75 -8.11
CA SER A 1041 -11.91 1.76 -9.08
C SER A 1041 -11.96 3.17 -8.48
N MET A 1042 -11.38 4.13 -9.20
CA MET A 1042 -11.46 5.55 -8.87
C MET A 1042 -11.73 6.35 -10.14
N TYR A 1043 -12.66 7.29 -10.06
CA TYR A 1043 -13.06 8.11 -11.19
C TYR A 1043 -13.03 9.60 -10.85
N ARG A 1044 -12.44 10.40 -11.74
CA ARG A 1044 -12.44 11.86 -11.68
C ARG A 1044 -12.92 12.42 -13.02
N ALA A 1045 -13.95 13.26 -12.99
CA ALA A 1045 -14.47 13.89 -14.19
C ALA A 1045 -13.72 15.18 -14.55
N GLY A 1046 -13.76 15.55 -15.84
CA GLY A 1046 -13.32 16.87 -16.32
C GLY A 1046 -11.83 16.98 -16.61
N GLY A 1047 -11.47 18.03 -17.35
CA GLY A 1047 -10.08 18.35 -17.69
C GLY A 1047 -9.31 19.00 -16.53
N THR A 1048 -7.99 18.97 -16.61
CA THR A 1048 -7.09 19.41 -15.53
C THR A 1048 -6.11 20.52 -15.91
N SER A 1049 -5.88 20.74 -17.21
CA SER A 1049 -4.81 21.64 -17.73
C SER A 1049 -5.26 22.98 -18.27
N LYS A 1050 -6.57 23.22 -18.28
CA LYS A 1050 -7.14 24.51 -18.64
C LYS A 1050 -7.62 25.20 -17.39
N THR A 1051 -7.77 26.51 -17.47
CA THR A 1051 -8.22 27.26 -16.30
C THR A 1051 -9.64 26.85 -15.92
N PHE A 1052 -10.00 26.96 -14.65
CA PHE A 1052 -11.35 26.62 -14.20
C PHE A 1052 -12.43 27.34 -15.02
N THR A 1053 -12.22 28.62 -15.37
CA THR A 1053 -13.13 29.38 -16.23
C THR A 1053 -13.21 28.80 -17.66
N GLU A 1054 -12.10 28.41 -18.26
CA GLU A 1054 -12.09 27.79 -19.59
C GLU A 1054 -12.85 26.45 -19.58
N LEU A 1055 -12.59 25.61 -18.57
CA LEU A 1055 -13.25 24.31 -18.39
C LEU A 1055 -14.76 24.46 -18.17
N LEU A 1056 -15.18 25.44 -17.36
CA LEU A 1056 -16.60 25.78 -17.17
C LEU A 1056 -17.26 26.19 -18.49
N ASN A 1057 -16.63 27.08 -19.26
CA ASN A 1057 -17.16 27.58 -20.53
C ASN A 1057 -17.25 26.47 -21.59
N GLU A 1058 -16.33 25.51 -21.55
CA GLU A 1058 -16.30 24.34 -22.44
C GLU A 1058 -17.21 23.19 -21.96
N ARG A 1059 -17.80 23.31 -20.77
CA ARG A 1059 -18.58 22.25 -20.11
C ARG A 1059 -17.78 20.97 -19.87
N ASN A 1060 -16.48 21.13 -19.58
CA ASN A 1060 -15.53 20.04 -19.31
C ASN A 1060 -14.89 20.17 -17.92
N LEU A 1061 -15.58 20.82 -16.99
CA LEU A 1061 -15.08 21.05 -15.63
C LEU A 1061 -15.11 19.78 -14.76
N GLY A 1062 -16.05 18.88 -15.03
CA GLY A 1062 -16.28 17.70 -14.20
C GLY A 1062 -17.08 18.01 -12.95
N ASP A 1063 -16.96 17.12 -11.96
CA ASP A 1063 -17.73 17.09 -10.72
C ASP A 1063 -16.88 17.63 -9.57
N LEU A 1064 -16.66 18.95 -9.57
CA LEU A 1064 -15.86 19.60 -8.53
C LEU A 1064 -16.65 19.71 -7.22
N ALA A 1065 -16.07 19.19 -6.14
CA ALA A 1065 -16.69 19.04 -4.82
C ALA A 1065 -18.00 18.23 -4.86
N PRO A 1066 -17.93 16.88 -5.01
CA PRO A 1066 -19.08 16.00 -4.84
C PRO A 1066 -19.63 16.07 -3.41
N GLU A 1067 -20.89 16.47 -3.27
CA GLU A 1067 -21.61 16.66 -1.99
C GLU A 1067 -22.70 15.59 -1.76
N ASP A 1068 -23.27 15.06 -2.85
CA ASP A 1068 -24.31 14.02 -2.78
C ASP A 1068 -24.02 12.92 -3.79
N LEU A 1069 -24.16 11.67 -3.33
CA LEU A 1069 -24.07 10.47 -4.13
C LEU A 1069 -25.38 9.70 -3.98
N ARG A 1070 -26.03 9.38 -5.11
CA ARG A 1070 -27.24 8.55 -5.09
C ARG A 1070 -27.18 7.40 -6.07
N PHE A 1071 -27.12 6.19 -5.54
CA PHE A 1071 -27.22 4.97 -6.32
C PHE A 1071 -28.68 4.71 -6.69
N ILE A 1072 -28.95 4.49 -7.98
CA ILE A 1072 -30.26 4.15 -8.50
C ILE A 1072 -30.20 2.74 -9.12
N PRO A 1073 -30.90 1.75 -8.53
CA PRO A 1073 -30.94 0.40 -9.08
C PRO A 1073 -31.49 0.38 -10.52
N ALA A 1074 -31.08 -0.64 -11.29
CA ALA A 1074 -31.53 -0.85 -12.66
C ALA A 1074 -33.06 -0.92 -12.82
N SER A 1075 -33.77 -1.38 -11.79
CA SER A 1075 -35.24 -1.50 -11.80
C SER A 1075 -35.97 -0.15 -11.70
N ASP A 1076 -35.29 0.88 -11.21
CA ASP A 1076 -35.92 2.10 -10.71
C ASP A 1076 -35.69 3.29 -11.63
N ASN A 1077 -35.14 3.05 -12.82
CA ASN A 1077 -34.84 4.09 -13.80
C ASN A 1077 -35.11 3.62 -15.24
N PRO A 1078 -35.35 4.54 -16.18
CA PRO A 1078 -35.82 4.22 -17.52
C PRO A 1078 -34.78 3.49 -18.39
N SER A 1079 -33.50 3.50 -18.01
CA SER A 1079 -32.43 2.87 -18.78
C SER A 1079 -32.31 1.37 -18.57
N GLY A 1080 -32.83 0.85 -17.45
CA GLY A 1080 -32.64 -0.55 -17.06
C GLY A 1080 -31.21 -0.88 -16.60
N LYS A 1081 -30.39 0.13 -16.30
CA LYS A 1081 -28.99 -0.01 -15.86
C LYS A 1081 -28.80 0.59 -14.47
N PRO A 1082 -27.92 0.07 -13.61
CA PRO A 1082 -27.58 0.71 -12.34
C PRO A 1082 -26.90 2.06 -12.60
N LEU A 1083 -27.32 3.11 -11.90
CA LEU A 1083 -26.79 4.46 -12.06
C LEU A 1083 -26.22 4.99 -10.74
N LEU A 1084 -25.25 5.89 -10.83
CA LEU A 1084 -24.83 6.75 -9.73
C LEU A 1084 -25.06 8.21 -10.16
N LEU A 1085 -25.88 8.93 -9.39
CA LEU A 1085 -25.97 10.38 -9.48
C LEU A 1085 -24.89 10.99 -8.59
N VAL A 1086 -24.17 11.97 -9.13
CA VAL A 1086 -23.16 12.75 -8.42
C VAL A 1086 -23.58 14.22 -8.50
N THR A 1087 -23.89 14.82 -7.36
CA THR A 1087 -24.21 16.25 -7.25
C THR A 1087 -23.00 16.98 -6.71
N SER A 1088 -22.64 18.09 -7.34
CA SER A 1088 -21.39 18.78 -7.03
C SER A 1088 -21.60 20.29 -6.88
N THR A 1089 -21.12 20.85 -5.77
CA THR A 1089 -21.45 22.24 -5.38
C THR A 1089 -20.59 23.28 -6.07
N LYS A 1090 -19.27 23.06 -6.14
CA LYS A 1090 -18.35 24.04 -6.75
C LYS A 1090 -18.51 24.14 -8.25
N SER A 1091 -18.74 23.01 -8.91
CA SER A 1091 -19.02 22.96 -10.35
C SER A 1091 -20.48 23.29 -10.70
N GLY A 1092 -21.40 23.17 -9.73
CA GLY A 1092 -22.84 23.35 -9.94
C GLY A 1092 -23.37 22.31 -10.93
N THR A 1093 -23.06 21.03 -10.74
CA THR A 1093 -23.41 19.96 -11.67
C THR A 1093 -24.23 18.85 -11.02
N LEU A 1094 -25.01 18.18 -11.86
CA LEU A 1094 -25.54 16.84 -11.61
C LEU A 1094 -25.05 15.92 -12.72
N SER A 1095 -24.19 14.97 -12.38
CA SER A 1095 -23.66 13.96 -13.30
C SER A 1095 -24.34 12.62 -13.10
N ILE A 1096 -24.52 11.89 -14.20
CA ILE A 1096 -25.10 10.54 -14.24
C ILE A 1096 -24.02 9.59 -14.76
N TYR A 1097 -23.67 8.62 -13.93
CA TYR A 1097 -22.77 7.52 -14.26
C TYR A 1097 -23.53 6.20 -14.36
N GLU A 1098 -23.15 5.35 -15.29
CA GLU A 1098 -23.49 3.94 -15.26
C GLU A 1098 -22.53 3.26 -14.27
N VAL A 1099 -23.08 2.50 -13.33
CA VAL A 1099 -22.30 1.61 -12.48
C VAL A 1099 -22.25 0.27 -13.17
N ALA A 1100 -21.13 -0.01 -13.83
CA ALA A 1100 -20.98 -1.17 -14.69
C ALA A 1100 -19.89 -2.11 -14.16
N GLU A 1101 -20.23 -3.38 -14.22
CA GLU A 1101 -19.28 -4.48 -14.14
C GLU A 1101 -18.60 -4.61 -15.51
N PHE A 1102 -17.30 -4.35 -15.55
CA PHE A 1102 -16.49 -4.65 -16.73
C PHE A 1102 -15.83 -6.00 -16.56
N PRO A 1103 -16.27 -7.04 -17.30
CA PRO A 1103 -15.48 -8.26 -17.38
C PRO A 1103 -14.15 -7.92 -18.04
N ASN A 1104 -13.04 -8.41 -17.48
CA ASN A 1104 -11.64 -8.18 -17.89
C ASN A 1104 -11.28 -8.61 -19.35
N ASN A 1105 -12.26 -8.83 -20.22
CA ASN A 1105 -12.10 -9.35 -21.59
C ASN A 1105 -12.26 -8.30 -22.71
N ASP A 1106 -12.34 -6.99 -22.42
CA ASP A 1106 -12.26 -5.93 -23.44
C ASP A 1106 -11.16 -4.91 -23.11
N PRO A 1107 -10.00 -4.95 -23.78
CA PRO A 1107 -8.92 -3.99 -23.57
C PRO A 1107 -9.26 -2.56 -24.07
N ASN A 1108 -10.50 -2.29 -24.48
CA ASN A 1108 -10.97 -0.95 -24.87
C ASN A 1108 -12.30 -0.54 -24.19
N GLY A 1109 -12.62 -1.09 -23.01
CA GLY A 1109 -13.82 -0.74 -22.25
C GLY A 1109 -13.79 0.68 -21.66
N GLY A 1110 -14.24 1.67 -22.42
CA GLY A 1110 -15.09 2.74 -21.89
C GLY A 1110 -14.50 3.82 -21.00
N SER A 1111 -13.23 4.19 -21.13
CA SER A 1111 -12.86 5.59 -20.96
C SER A 1111 -12.83 6.23 -22.35
N ASP A 1112 -13.69 7.21 -22.59
CA ASP A 1112 -13.26 8.27 -23.49
C ASP A 1112 -11.97 8.79 -22.87
N ALA A 1113 -10.84 8.43 -23.49
CA ALA A 1113 -9.52 8.81 -23.07
C ALA A 1113 -9.48 10.33 -22.90
N VAL A 1114 -9.59 10.80 -21.66
CA VAL A 1114 -8.97 12.05 -21.26
C VAL A 1114 -7.48 11.76 -21.27
N PHE A 1115 -6.91 11.86 -22.47
CA PHE A 1115 -5.47 11.93 -22.63
C PHE A 1115 -4.94 12.99 -21.66
N SER A 1116 -3.97 12.61 -20.83
CA SER A 1116 -3.16 13.58 -20.09
C SER A 1116 -2.81 14.74 -21.03
N PRO A 1117 -3.01 16.00 -20.62
CA PRO A 1117 -2.85 17.16 -21.48
C PRO A 1117 -1.43 17.37 -22.03
N ARG A 1118 -0.44 16.64 -21.52
CA ARG A 1118 0.90 16.52 -22.12
C ARG A 1118 0.87 15.86 -23.50
N ILE A 1119 -0.09 14.98 -23.78
CA ILE A 1119 -0.27 14.31 -25.08
C ILE A 1119 -1.05 15.21 -26.07
N ALA A 1120 -2.07 15.93 -25.60
CA ALA A 1120 -2.87 16.84 -26.44
C ALA A 1120 -2.06 18.04 -26.96
N ALA A 1121 -1.20 18.64 -26.12
CA ALA A 1121 -0.29 19.71 -26.55
C ALA A 1121 0.74 19.20 -27.59
N THR A 1122 1.19 17.96 -27.43
CA THR A 1122 2.17 17.32 -28.34
C THR A 1122 1.53 16.91 -29.67
N LEU A 1123 0.30 16.40 -29.70
CA LEU A 1123 -0.46 16.10 -30.92
C LEU A 1123 -0.88 17.37 -31.67
N THR A 1124 -1.26 18.43 -30.96
CA THR A 1124 -1.61 19.71 -31.59
C THR A 1124 -0.37 20.38 -32.19
N ALA A 1125 0.77 20.34 -31.49
CA ALA A 1125 2.06 20.78 -32.01
C ALA A 1125 2.55 19.92 -33.19
N LEU A 1126 2.37 18.59 -33.16
CA LEU A 1126 2.68 17.71 -34.30
C LEU A 1126 1.80 18.00 -35.51
N SER A 1127 0.50 18.27 -35.33
CA SER A 1127 -0.43 18.56 -36.43
C SER A 1127 -0.08 19.87 -37.16
N LEU A 1128 0.41 20.88 -36.42
CA LEU A 1128 0.90 22.15 -36.96
C LEU A 1128 2.24 21.96 -37.69
N VAL A 1129 3.16 21.16 -37.14
CA VAL A 1129 4.49 20.90 -37.72
C VAL A 1129 4.40 19.98 -38.96
N ILE A 1130 3.51 19.00 -38.97
CA ILE A 1130 3.24 18.13 -40.13
C ILE A 1130 2.64 18.94 -41.29
N SER A 1131 1.75 19.90 -41.00
CA SER A 1131 1.16 20.79 -42.02
C SER A 1131 2.18 21.75 -42.64
N ILE A 1132 3.22 22.15 -41.87
CA ILE A 1132 4.34 23.00 -42.32
C ILE A 1132 5.40 22.19 -43.08
N ILE A 1133 5.56 20.89 -42.80
CA ILE A 1133 6.51 19.99 -43.49
C ILE A 1133 5.93 19.42 -44.79
N LEU A 1134 4.60 19.33 -44.93
CA LEU A 1134 3.90 18.88 -46.14
C LEU A 1134 3.62 20.00 -47.17
N HIS A 1135 3.82 21.27 -46.80
CA HIS A 1135 3.91 22.42 -47.74
C HIS A 1135 5.37 22.71 -48.09
#